data_AF-A0A9P6R3M4-F1
#
_entry.id   AF-A0A9P6R3M4-F1
#
_cell.length_a   1.000
_cell.length_b   1.000
_cell.length_c   1.000
_cell.angle_alpha   90.00
_cell.angle_beta   90.00
_cell.angle_gamma   90.00
#
_symmetry.space_group_name_H-M   'P 1'
#
loop_
_entity.id
_entity.type
_entity.pdbx_description
1 polymer ?
#
loop_
_entity_poly.entity_id
_entity_poly.type
_entity_poly.pdbx_seq_one_letter_code
_entity_poly.pdbx_strand_id
1 'polypeptide(L)'
;MNLGSSPSNCSPPLSSGTSSSNKSSSIVSIGTQFQQQQYANSTSALPASDFSTTSATLFSFETITSLLFHQPITRIVVVLTVLHSLLGLGGKFPEHCSAPSYTLYGGESLGLLISPFVVPLTPTLLKSAHQTLGIAVMLAISNLISFGLFEERLTTLFRGNRSRRSNTSINRNSTRIFRNLVLVIVVLVMGLRQLFGFLFNRALGWAYPALFFSDSVNECNLGLAPFLFALLVIQAFLPDDPHPRTPSTSSTSTSVFVFRRIYVQIILCLFNVIPKAIVWWAGSGLIVGFVVSLGVAYQRRMGRWGGKVRITLYEKQERRWQDQNVVVGLGITDGQDISMTNNSNSMETSEDSDSESDSDSRHSLESTVAPAPALPSTDYSAMPGYVKERTTSYIARRLGGYVLPMILVLLFILVATSELHNYKPDVSNDALNNSIEPTTPFLLTLVIMTAPRRDGVGFIKQTLSSYLDAFPDVDGPTHPLYSRIQVIVYTHVTDHPRFDEARTFFETNPKAQKHVKWIREDGAEKSQRKHLISAIRKIGTSEDSVYMGIMEDDFPFCEGGFQTMLNTIYRADQQVKEHCGVFITTGGSGLIFKRSVALTASFVLEQDELAKQRGMAVPAPDQALQNCMLGNHDYCSSCAGTMVISKTLLQGHLGHDASTSGGHYSPKDFQCGWRHPFHGSP
;
A
#
# COMPACT_ATOMS: atom_id res chain seq x y z
N MET A 1 43.19 40.81 -33.62
CA MET A 1 43.52 40.37 -34.99
C MET A 1 42.27 39.70 -35.56
N ASN A 2 41.76 40.25 -36.66
CA ASN A 2 40.54 39.82 -37.37
C ASN A 2 40.87 38.73 -38.40
N LEU A 3 39.87 37.88 -38.70
CA LEU A 3 39.69 36.87 -39.76
C LEU A 3 39.15 35.58 -39.08
N GLY A 4 37.96 35.02 -39.33
CA GLY A 4 37.03 35.13 -40.44
C GLY A 4 36.97 33.80 -41.21
N SER A 5 36.07 32.86 -40.84
CA SER A 5 35.53 31.83 -41.76
C SER A 5 34.32 31.09 -41.18
N SER A 6 33.29 30.97 -42.03
CA SER A 6 31.92 30.46 -41.87
C SER A 6 31.75 28.99 -41.44
N PRO A 7 30.54 28.58 -41.01
CA PRO A 7 30.24 27.20 -40.63
C PRO A 7 29.84 26.33 -41.83
N SER A 8 30.36 25.10 -41.87
CA SER A 8 29.98 24.06 -42.82
C SER A 8 28.72 23.31 -42.36
N ASN A 9 27.72 23.28 -43.24
CA ASN A 9 26.53 22.43 -43.16
C ASN A 9 26.90 20.95 -43.17
N CYS A 10 26.56 20.22 -42.11
CA CYS A 10 26.53 18.75 -42.12
C CYS A 10 25.10 18.26 -42.37
N SER A 11 24.91 17.58 -43.49
CA SER A 11 23.72 16.80 -43.80
C SER A 11 23.83 15.40 -43.15
N PRO A 12 22.72 14.74 -42.78
CA PRO A 12 22.76 13.39 -42.23
C PRO A 12 22.95 12.34 -43.34
N PRO A 13 23.57 11.18 -43.04
CA PRO A 13 23.73 10.12 -44.04
C PRO A 13 22.43 9.35 -44.26
N LEU A 14 22.15 9.08 -45.54
CA LEU A 14 21.16 8.11 -46.00
C LEU A 14 21.53 6.70 -45.49
N SER A 15 20.62 6.08 -44.76
CA SER A 15 20.64 4.64 -44.48
C SER A 15 20.02 3.88 -45.65
N SER A 16 20.84 3.22 -46.45
CA SER A 16 20.42 2.24 -47.44
C SER A 16 19.87 0.99 -46.74
N GLY A 17 18.60 0.68 -46.99
CA GLY A 17 17.96 -0.54 -46.54
C GLY A 17 18.36 -1.75 -47.38
N THR A 18 18.66 -2.85 -46.70
CA THR A 18 18.54 -4.21 -47.26
C THR A 18 17.74 -5.04 -46.28
N SER A 19 16.48 -5.26 -46.63
CA SER A 19 15.55 -6.16 -45.96
C SER A 19 15.85 -7.61 -46.37
N SER A 20 16.29 -8.45 -45.43
CA SER A 20 16.19 -9.90 -45.56
C SER A 20 15.14 -10.41 -44.58
N SER A 21 13.98 -10.75 -45.13
CA SER A 21 12.91 -11.48 -44.47
C SER A 21 13.37 -12.89 -44.12
N ASN A 22 13.19 -13.32 -42.87
CA ASN A 22 12.90 -14.71 -42.52
C ASN A 22 12.21 -14.73 -41.15
N LYS A 23 10.87 -14.72 -41.16
CA LYS A 23 10.03 -15.09 -40.03
C LYS A 23 9.53 -16.51 -40.26
N SER A 24 10.14 -17.47 -39.57
CA SER A 24 9.57 -18.79 -39.34
C SER A 24 8.69 -18.72 -38.09
N SER A 25 7.37 -18.71 -38.29
CA SER A 25 6.38 -18.88 -37.23
C SER A 25 6.05 -20.37 -37.09
N SER A 26 6.60 -21.02 -36.07
CA SER A 26 6.15 -22.32 -35.58
C SER A 26 5.05 -22.10 -34.53
N ILE A 27 3.79 -22.23 -34.95
CA ILE A 27 2.63 -22.33 -34.08
C ILE A 27 2.51 -23.80 -33.69
N VAL A 28 2.83 -24.13 -32.44
CA VAL A 28 2.53 -25.43 -31.83
C VAL A 28 1.11 -25.35 -31.26
N SER A 29 0.16 -25.94 -31.99
CA SER A 29 -1.21 -26.15 -31.52
C SER A 29 -1.28 -27.51 -30.81
N ILE A 30 -1.40 -27.51 -29.48
CA ILE A 30 -1.69 -28.71 -28.69
C ILE A 30 -3.21 -28.92 -28.73
N GLY A 31 -3.66 -29.79 -29.62
CA GLY A 31 -5.03 -30.29 -29.66
C GLY A 31 -5.22 -31.40 -28.62
N THR A 32 -6.14 -31.19 -27.67
CA THR A 32 -6.67 -32.25 -26.82
C THR A 32 -7.97 -32.75 -27.44
N GLN A 33 -7.90 -33.88 -28.14
CA GLN A 33 -9.07 -34.66 -28.54
C GLN A 33 -9.55 -35.46 -27.32
N PHE A 34 -10.75 -35.14 -26.82
CA PHE A 34 -11.50 -36.05 -25.97
C PHE A 34 -12.63 -36.68 -26.79
N GLN A 35 -12.61 -38.01 -26.80
CA GLN A 35 -13.43 -38.92 -27.57
C GLN A 35 -14.87 -38.92 -27.01
N GLN A 36 -15.84 -38.63 -27.87
CA GLN A 36 -17.26 -38.73 -27.57
C GLN A 36 -17.73 -40.14 -27.96
N GLN A 37 -18.00 -40.99 -26.96
CA GLN A 37 -18.58 -42.32 -27.16
C GLN A 37 -20.06 -42.28 -26.75
N GLN A 38 -20.92 -42.49 -27.74
CA GLN A 38 -22.36 -42.65 -27.59
C GLN A 38 -22.67 -43.99 -26.90
N TYR A 39 -23.51 -43.96 -25.86
CA TYR A 39 -24.39 -45.09 -25.53
C TYR A 39 -25.77 -44.53 -25.15
N ALA A 40 -26.77 -44.97 -25.92
CA ALA A 40 -28.17 -44.84 -25.59
C ALA A 40 -28.57 -45.95 -24.60
N ASN A 41 -29.37 -45.61 -23.59
CA ASN A 41 -30.50 -46.42 -23.12
C ASN A 41 -31.33 -45.68 -22.05
N SER A 42 -32.58 -45.40 -22.42
CA SER A 42 -33.83 -45.67 -21.71
C SER A 42 -34.00 -45.37 -20.20
N THR A 43 -35.01 -44.51 -19.96
CA THR A 43 -36.05 -44.59 -18.90
C THR A 43 -35.68 -44.40 -17.42
N SER A 44 -36.03 -43.24 -16.87
CA SER A 44 -37.20 -43.10 -15.99
C SER A 44 -37.38 -41.62 -15.59
N ALA A 45 -38.60 -41.12 -15.76
CA ALA A 45 -38.98 -39.75 -15.49
C ALA A 45 -39.02 -39.48 -13.97
N LEU A 46 -38.32 -38.44 -13.54
CA LEU A 46 -38.51 -37.77 -12.26
C LEU A 46 -38.88 -36.30 -12.56
N PRO A 47 -39.77 -35.69 -11.76
CA PRO A 47 -40.36 -34.39 -12.09
C PRO A 47 -39.28 -33.30 -12.13
N ALA A 48 -39.32 -32.50 -13.20
CA ALA A 48 -38.50 -31.32 -13.35
C ALA A 48 -38.71 -30.39 -12.14
N SER A 49 -37.66 -30.23 -11.33
CA SER A 49 -37.61 -29.14 -10.37
C SER A 49 -37.31 -27.88 -11.16
N ASP A 50 -38.26 -26.94 -11.18
CA ASP A 50 -38.12 -25.59 -11.72
C ASP A 50 -37.07 -24.80 -10.93
N PHE A 51 -35.79 -25.11 -11.13
CA PHE A 51 -34.70 -24.20 -10.81
C PHE A 51 -34.65 -23.14 -11.90
N SER A 52 -35.48 -22.10 -11.75
CA SER A 52 -35.45 -20.92 -12.61
C SER A 52 -34.02 -20.37 -12.69
N THR A 53 -33.50 -20.25 -13.91
CA THR A 53 -32.18 -19.75 -14.31
C THR A 53 -32.00 -18.23 -14.11
N THR A 54 -32.66 -17.63 -13.11
CA THR A 54 -32.67 -16.17 -12.85
C THR A 54 -31.39 -15.62 -12.21
N SER A 55 -30.31 -16.40 -12.11
CA SER A 55 -29.11 -16.01 -11.36
C SER A 55 -28.02 -15.29 -12.19
N ALA A 56 -28.18 -15.15 -13.51
CA ALA A 56 -27.10 -14.66 -14.40
C ALA A 56 -27.11 -13.15 -14.72
N THR A 57 -28.10 -12.37 -14.27
CA THR A 57 -28.24 -10.95 -14.68
C THR A 57 -27.56 -9.91 -13.78
N LEU A 58 -26.86 -10.33 -12.72
CA LEU A 58 -26.23 -9.41 -11.76
C LEU A 58 -25.14 -8.52 -12.37
N PHE A 59 -24.65 -8.83 -13.57
CA PHE A 59 -23.62 -8.05 -14.27
C PHE A 59 -24.06 -7.61 -15.67
N SER A 60 -25.36 -7.41 -15.91
CA SER A 60 -25.78 -6.74 -17.15
C SER A 60 -25.17 -5.33 -17.22
N PHE A 61 -24.75 -4.92 -18.43
CA PHE A 61 -24.20 -3.58 -18.65
C PHE A 61 -25.19 -2.47 -18.24
N GLU A 62 -26.50 -2.72 -18.41
CA GLU A 62 -27.56 -1.82 -17.95
C GLU A 62 -27.57 -1.66 -16.43
N THR A 63 -27.40 -2.75 -15.68
CA THR A 63 -27.30 -2.71 -14.21
C THR A 63 -26.09 -1.89 -13.77
N ILE A 64 -24.94 -2.09 -14.43
CA ILE A 64 -23.68 -1.40 -14.08
C ILE A 64 -23.80 0.10 -14.39
N THR A 65 -24.29 0.45 -15.57
CA THR A 65 -24.49 1.86 -15.95
C THR A 65 -25.52 2.55 -15.05
N SER A 66 -26.64 1.87 -14.75
CA SER A 66 -27.63 2.33 -13.79
C SER A 66 -27.00 2.62 -12.42
N LEU A 67 -26.19 1.69 -11.90
CA LEU A 67 -25.49 1.85 -10.62
C LEU A 67 -24.55 3.05 -10.61
N LEU A 68 -23.74 3.22 -11.67
CA LEU A 68 -22.72 4.28 -11.74
C LEU A 68 -23.32 5.67 -11.93
N PHE A 69 -24.44 5.80 -12.66
CA PHE A 69 -24.99 7.10 -13.04
C PHE A 69 -26.19 7.54 -12.19
N HIS A 70 -26.91 6.64 -11.52
CA HIS A 70 -28.02 7.04 -10.63
C HIS A 70 -27.57 7.50 -9.26
N GLN A 71 -26.43 7.00 -8.77
CA GLN A 71 -25.94 7.31 -7.43
C GLN A 71 -25.17 8.63 -7.45
N PRO A 72 -25.62 9.66 -6.70
CA PRO A 72 -25.12 11.04 -6.87
C PRO A 72 -23.65 11.21 -6.46
N ILE A 73 -23.15 10.51 -5.43
CA ILE A 73 -21.75 10.64 -5.02
C ILE A 73 -20.85 9.84 -5.95
N THR A 74 -21.26 8.64 -6.35
CA THR A 74 -20.57 7.81 -7.33
C THR A 74 -20.40 8.55 -8.64
N ARG A 75 -21.45 9.25 -9.12
CA ARG A 75 -21.36 10.10 -10.31
C ARG A 75 -20.31 11.21 -10.18
N ILE A 76 -20.21 11.87 -9.02
CA ILE A 76 -19.17 12.89 -8.78
C ILE A 76 -17.79 12.25 -8.85
N VAL A 77 -17.62 11.09 -8.22
CA VAL A 77 -16.35 10.34 -8.25
C VAL A 77 -15.98 9.94 -9.67
N VAL A 78 -16.92 9.40 -10.46
CA VAL A 78 -16.71 9.08 -11.89
C VAL A 78 -16.26 10.30 -12.68
N VAL A 79 -16.94 11.45 -12.52
CA VAL A 79 -16.59 12.69 -13.22
C VAL A 79 -15.19 13.17 -12.83
N LEU A 80 -14.87 13.17 -11.54
CA LEU A 80 -13.53 13.53 -11.06
C LEU A 80 -12.47 12.57 -11.61
N THR A 81 -12.75 11.26 -11.63
CA THR A 81 -11.85 10.25 -12.16
C THR A 81 -11.55 10.48 -13.64
N VAL A 82 -12.59 10.70 -14.45
CA VAL A 82 -12.44 10.98 -15.88
C VAL A 82 -11.70 12.30 -16.11
N LEU A 83 -12.11 13.38 -15.44
CA LEU A 83 -11.51 14.70 -15.59
C LEU A 83 -10.01 14.69 -15.25
N HIS A 84 -9.64 14.11 -14.12
CA HIS A 84 -8.24 14.08 -13.69
C HIS A 84 -7.39 13.13 -14.54
N SER A 85 -7.95 12.02 -15.02
CA SER A 85 -7.25 11.14 -15.96
C SER A 85 -7.00 11.81 -17.31
N LEU A 86 -7.95 12.62 -17.80
CA LEU A 86 -7.78 13.44 -19.01
C LEU A 86 -6.75 14.55 -18.83
N LEU A 87 -6.71 15.20 -17.67
CA LEU A 87 -5.67 16.18 -17.33
C LEU A 87 -4.27 15.52 -17.26
N GLY A 88 -4.19 14.29 -16.75
CA GLY A 88 -2.97 13.50 -16.75
C GLY A 88 -2.48 13.14 -18.17
N LEU A 89 -3.41 12.77 -19.07
CA LEU A 89 -3.10 12.58 -20.49
C LEU A 89 -2.53 13.84 -21.16
N GLY A 90 -2.93 15.02 -20.71
CA GLY A 90 -2.41 16.30 -21.19
C GLY A 90 -1.03 16.70 -20.64
N GLY A 91 -0.35 15.83 -19.88
CA GLY A 91 0.99 16.11 -19.31
C GLY A 91 1.01 17.18 -18.22
N LYS A 92 -0.16 17.56 -17.67
CA LYS A 92 -0.25 18.56 -16.59
C LYS A 92 -0.15 17.98 -15.18
N PHE A 93 -0.06 16.65 -15.07
CA PHE A 93 0.25 15.98 -13.82
C PHE A 93 1.74 15.71 -13.73
N PRO A 94 2.34 15.79 -12.52
CA PRO A 94 3.70 15.30 -12.32
C PRO A 94 3.82 13.90 -12.92
N GLU A 95 4.82 13.73 -13.79
CA GLU A 95 5.04 12.49 -14.55
C GLU A 95 5.44 11.31 -13.67
N HIS A 96 5.68 11.58 -12.38
CA HIS A 96 6.15 10.65 -11.39
C HIS A 96 5.21 10.59 -10.18
N CYS A 97 5.19 9.42 -9.58
CA CYS A 97 4.49 9.14 -8.35
C CYS A 97 5.32 9.59 -7.15
N SER A 98 4.82 10.53 -6.36
CA SER A 98 5.57 11.04 -5.20
C SER A 98 5.28 10.25 -3.92
N ALA A 99 6.32 10.01 -3.11
CA ALA A 99 6.17 9.53 -1.74
C ALA A 99 5.23 10.46 -0.93
N PRO A 100 4.31 9.97 -0.05
CA PRO A 100 3.56 10.80 0.88
C PRO A 100 4.48 11.72 1.69
N SER A 101 5.64 11.22 2.09
CA SER A 101 6.65 12.02 2.77
C SER A 101 7.17 13.16 1.88
N TYR A 102 7.45 12.87 0.60
CA TYR A 102 7.85 13.89 -0.36
C TYR A 102 6.72 14.89 -0.64
N THR A 103 5.46 14.47 -0.62
CA THR A 103 4.31 15.38 -0.80
C THR A 103 4.28 16.50 0.24
N LEU A 104 4.59 16.19 1.51
CA LEU A 104 4.63 17.20 2.58
C LEU A 104 5.84 18.13 2.46
N TYR A 105 7.02 17.59 2.16
CA TYR A 105 8.25 18.40 2.07
C TYR A 105 8.36 19.18 0.75
N GLY A 106 7.92 18.60 -0.35
CA GLY A 106 7.90 19.19 -1.70
C GLY A 106 6.68 20.08 -1.98
N GLY A 107 5.76 20.23 -1.02
CA GLY A 107 4.59 21.10 -1.16
C GLY A 107 3.52 20.58 -2.13
N GLU A 108 3.58 19.31 -2.55
CA GLU A 108 2.70 18.72 -3.58
C GLU A 108 1.33 18.28 -3.04
N SER A 109 0.76 19.02 -2.08
CA SER A 109 -0.47 18.64 -1.37
C SER A 109 -1.66 18.40 -2.31
N LEU A 110 -1.69 19.09 -3.45
CA LEU A 110 -2.71 18.90 -4.48
C LEU A 110 -2.61 17.52 -5.13
N GLY A 111 -1.39 17.03 -5.37
CA GLY A 111 -1.13 15.70 -5.91
C GLY A 111 -1.72 14.62 -5.00
N LEU A 112 -1.57 14.75 -3.68
CA LEU A 112 -2.13 13.86 -2.67
C LEU A 112 -3.67 13.89 -2.59
N LEU A 113 -4.30 15.03 -2.88
CA LEU A 113 -5.77 15.14 -2.85
C LEU A 113 -6.42 14.56 -4.11
N ILE A 114 -5.80 14.79 -5.28
CA ILE A 114 -6.37 14.39 -6.57
C ILE A 114 -6.05 12.93 -6.91
N SER A 115 -4.83 12.53 -6.55
CA SER A 115 -4.40 11.17 -6.28
C SER A 115 -5.44 10.07 -6.50
N PRO A 116 -6.47 9.88 -5.64
CA PRO A 116 -7.30 8.68 -5.69
C PRO A 116 -8.22 8.60 -6.92
N PHE A 117 -8.29 9.68 -7.69
CA PHE A 117 -9.11 9.82 -8.89
C PHE A 117 -8.29 9.67 -10.17
N VAL A 118 -6.96 9.55 -10.13
CA VAL A 118 -6.15 9.44 -11.34
C VAL A 118 -6.09 7.99 -11.82
N VAL A 119 -6.49 7.74 -13.06
CA VAL A 119 -6.20 6.48 -13.76
C VAL A 119 -4.96 6.69 -14.62
N PRO A 120 -3.90 5.87 -14.48
CA PRO A 120 -2.70 6.02 -15.29
C PRO A 120 -3.01 5.60 -16.73
N LEU A 121 -3.25 6.57 -17.62
CA LEU A 121 -3.55 6.31 -19.03
C LEU A 121 -2.36 6.59 -19.97
N THR A 122 -1.39 7.40 -19.53
CA THR A 122 -0.18 7.70 -20.31
C THR A 122 0.83 6.56 -20.23
N PRO A 123 1.61 6.26 -21.29
CA PRO A 123 2.66 5.24 -21.24
C PRO A 123 3.68 5.45 -20.12
N THR A 124 4.03 6.70 -19.80
CA THR A 124 4.94 7.06 -18.71
C THR A 124 4.36 6.65 -17.35
N LEU A 125 3.14 7.10 -17.03
CA LEU A 125 2.43 6.69 -15.81
C LEU A 125 2.16 5.19 -15.76
N LEU A 126 1.85 4.53 -16.87
CA LEU A 126 1.66 3.07 -16.93
C LEU A 126 2.96 2.33 -16.62
N LYS A 127 4.09 2.77 -17.19
CA LYS A 127 5.42 2.23 -16.91
C LYS A 127 5.80 2.44 -15.44
N SER A 128 5.59 3.65 -14.91
CA SER A 128 5.82 3.99 -13.50
C SER A 128 4.89 3.22 -12.55
N ALA A 129 3.65 3.00 -12.96
CA ALA A 129 2.68 2.18 -12.25
C ALA A 129 2.94 0.67 -12.39
N HIS A 130 3.93 0.23 -13.18
CA HIS A 130 4.12 -1.18 -13.53
C HIS A 130 2.80 -1.87 -13.97
N GLN A 131 1.93 -1.15 -14.66
CA GLN A 131 0.62 -1.62 -15.08
C GLN A 131 0.47 -1.59 -16.60
N THR A 132 -0.25 -2.56 -17.13
CA THR A 132 -0.77 -2.47 -18.49
C THR A 132 -2.01 -1.59 -18.49
N LEU A 133 -2.30 -0.94 -19.62
CA LEU A 133 -3.51 -0.13 -19.80
C LEU A 133 -4.78 -0.92 -19.41
N GLY A 134 -4.85 -2.21 -19.79
CA GLY A 134 -5.96 -3.08 -19.44
C GLY A 134 -6.14 -3.25 -17.93
N ILE A 135 -5.06 -3.52 -17.20
CA ILE A 135 -5.10 -3.65 -15.73
C ILE A 135 -5.53 -2.33 -15.08
N ALA A 136 -4.95 -1.21 -15.51
CA ALA A 136 -5.29 0.11 -14.96
C ALA A 136 -6.79 0.44 -15.14
N VAL A 137 -7.34 0.21 -16.35
CA VAL A 137 -8.76 0.43 -16.65
C VAL A 137 -9.66 -0.54 -15.87
N MET A 138 -9.30 -1.83 -15.80
CA MET A 138 -10.08 -2.82 -15.04
C MET A 138 -10.12 -2.48 -13.55
N LEU A 139 -9.01 -2.04 -12.96
CA LEU A 139 -8.96 -1.58 -11.57
C LEU A 139 -9.82 -0.33 -11.35
N ALA A 140 -9.75 0.64 -12.26
CA ALA A 140 -10.57 1.84 -12.19
C ALA A 140 -12.07 1.49 -12.22
N ILE A 141 -12.50 0.64 -13.15
CA ILE A 141 -13.90 0.17 -13.25
C ILE A 141 -14.31 -0.60 -11.99
N SER A 142 -13.47 -1.52 -11.51
CA SER A 142 -13.72 -2.31 -10.30
C SER A 142 -13.90 -1.40 -9.06
N ASN A 143 -13.07 -0.36 -8.95
CA ASN A 143 -13.17 0.64 -7.89
C ASN A 143 -14.48 1.44 -7.94
N LEU A 144 -14.87 1.90 -9.14
CA LEU A 144 -16.10 2.66 -9.33
C LEU A 144 -17.35 1.82 -9.06
N ILE A 145 -17.36 0.57 -9.51
CA ILE A 145 -18.45 -0.38 -9.23
C ILE A 145 -18.55 -0.65 -7.73
N SER A 146 -17.42 -0.94 -7.08
CA SER A 146 -17.38 -1.18 -5.63
C SER A 146 -17.92 0.02 -4.86
N PHE A 147 -17.50 1.22 -5.24
CA PHE A 147 -17.98 2.46 -4.62
C PHE A 147 -19.50 2.64 -4.80
N GLY A 148 -20.02 2.40 -6.01
CA GLY A 148 -21.46 2.44 -6.29
C GLY A 148 -22.27 1.46 -5.45
N LEU A 149 -21.77 0.22 -5.29
CA LEU A 149 -22.40 -0.79 -4.43
C LEU A 149 -22.42 -0.37 -2.96
N PHE A 150 -21.34 0.28 -2.47
CA PHE A 150 -21.31 0.83 -1.11
C PHE A 150 -22.29 1.99 -0.92
N GLU A 151 -22.38 2.91 -1.89
CA GLU A 151 -23.34 4.03 -1.83
C GLU A 151 -24.78 3.52 -1.78
N GLU A 152 -25.16 2.60 -2.68
CA GLU A 152 -26.50 2.02 -2.69
C GLU A 152 -26.84 1.40 -1.32
N ARG A 153 -25.94 0.59 -0.76
CA ARG A 153 -26.16 -0.06 0.54
C ARG A 153 -26.21 0.93 1.70
N LEU A 154 -25.19 1.76 1.86
CA LEU A 154 -25.11 2.65 3.02
C LEU A 154 -26.20 3.73 3.00
N THR A 155 -26.62 4.19 1.82
CA THR A 155 -27.76 5.11 1.72
C THR A 155 -29.09 4.45 2.07
N THR A 156 -29.30 3.17 1.76
CA THR A 156 -30.49 2.43 2.23
C THR A 156 -30.51 2.30 3.75
N LEU A 157 -29.36 2.00 4.37
CA LEU A 157 -29.20 1.94 5.83
C LEU A 157 -29.51 3.29 6.51
N PHE A 158 -29.07 4.41 5.94
CA PHE A 158 -29.33 5.74 6.49
C PHE A 158 -30.74 6.27 6.20
N ARG A 159 -31.47 5.66 5.27
CA ARG A 159 -32.84 6.07 4.93
C ARG A 159 -33.80 5.89 6.11
N GLY A 160 -33.54 4.88 6.95
CA GLY A 160 -34.39 4.50 8.07
C GLY A 160 -35.79 4.04 7.63
N ASN A 161 -36.47 3.25 8.47
CA ASN A 161 -37.81 2.75 8.15
C ASN A 161 -38.91 3.80 8.41
N ARG A 162 -38.77 4.99 7.81
CA ARG A 162 -39.77 6.06 7.95
C ARG A 162 -40.93 5.76 6.99
N SER A 163 -42.02 5.28 7.57
CA SER A 163 -43.25 4.86 6.87
C SER A 163 -43.71 5.87 5.80
N ARG A 164 -43.56 5.44 4.55
CA ARG A 164 -44.29 5.69 3.27
C ARG A 164 -44.91 7.06 2.93
N ARG A 165 -44.86 8.11 3.76
CA ARG A 165 -45.67 9.33 3.49
C ARG A 165 -44.96 10.49 2.77
N SER A 166 -43.70 10.34 2.33
CA SER A 166 -43.07 11.30 1.40
C SER A 166 -41.75 10.73 0.83
N ASN A 167 -41.77 10.17 -0.37
CA ASN A 167 -40.60 9.48 -0.97
C ASN A 167 -39.47 10.42 -1.42
N THR A 168 -39.75 11.67 -1.78
CA THR A 168 -38.77 12.58 -2.40
C THR A 168 -37.89 13.32 -1.38
N SER A 169 -38.46 13.80 -0.27
CA SER A 169 -37.70 14.49 0.79
C SER A 169 -36.69 13.59 1.50
N ILE A 170 -36.99 12.30 1.64
CA ILE A 170 -36.19 11.37 2.46
C ILE A 170 -34.87 11.03 1.76
N ASN A 171 -34.87 10.87 0.43
CA ASN A 171 -33.68 10.52 -0.34
C ASN A 171 -32.58 11.59 -0.20
N ARG A 172 -32.94 12.88 -0.20
CA ARG A 172 -31.97 13.98 -0.09
C ARG A 172 -31.16 13.95 1.22
N ASN A 173 -31.77 13.57 2.33
CA ASN A 173 -31.08 13.55 3.62
C ASN A 173 -30.13 12.36 3.74
N SER A 174 -30.53 11.17 3.26
CA SER A 174 -29.65 10.00 3.28
C SER A 174 -28.38 10.23 2.45
N THR A 175 -28.54 10.76 1.23
CA THR A 175 -27.40 11.13 0.38
C THR A 175 -26.48 12.16 1.05
N ARG A 176 -27.03 13.17 1.75
CA ARG A 176 -26.22 14.16 2.48
C ARG A 176 -25.41 13.50 3.61
N ILE A 177 -25.99 12.55 4.34
CA ILE A 177 -25.29 11.81 5.40
C ILE A 177 -24.18 10.96 4.80
N PHE A 178 -24.45 10.20 3.74
CA PHE A 178 -23.44 9.40 3.06
C PHE A 178 -22.30 10.26 2.50
N ARG A 179 -22.62 11.38 1.85
CA ARG A 179 -21.61 12.36 1.39
C ARG A 179 -20.71 12.83 2.52
N ASN A 180 -21.30 13.26 3.64
CA ASN A 180 -20.53 13.76 4.78
C ASN A 180 -19.68 12.65 5.39
N LEU A 181 -20.19 11.42 5.44
CA LEU A 181 -19.44 10.24 5.87
C LEU A 181 -18.23 9.99 4.98
N VAL A 182 -18.41 10.00 3.65
CA VAL A 182 -17.31 9.83 2.68
C VAL A 182 -16.28 10.94 2.85
N LEU A 183 -16.68 12.20 3.02
CA LEU A 183 -15.74 13.31 3.26
C LEU A 183 -14.92 13.11 4.54
N VAL A 184 -15.56 12.67 5.63
CA VAL A 184 -14.86 12.35 6.89
C VAL A 184 -13.88 11.20 6.69
N ILE A 185 -14.29 10.12 6.00
CA ILE A 185 -13.40 8.99 5.68
C ILE A 185 -12.21 9.47 4.86
N VAL A 186 -12.43 10.29 3.82
CA VAL A 186 -11.35 10.80 2.97
C VAL A 186 -10.33 11.58 3.79
N VAL A 187 -10.78 12.52 4.61
CA VAL A 187 -9.89 13.33 5.47
C VAL A 187 -9.13 12.45 6.46
N LEU A 188 -9.80 11.52 7.13
CA LEU A 188 -9.18 10.65 8.12
C LEU A 188 -8.20 9.65 7.49
N VAL A 189 -8.54 9.04 6.35
CA VAL A 189 -7.65 8.13 5.62
C VAL A 189 -6.42 8.88 5.13
N MET A 190 -6.58 10.06 4.53
CA MET A 190 -5.44 10.87 4.08
C MET A 190 -4.57 11.31 5.26
N GLY A 191 -5.17 11.78 6.36
CA GLY A 191 -4.44 12.18 7.56
C GLY A 191 -3.69 11.01 8.21
N LEU A 192 -4.34 9.85 8.38
CA LEU A 192 -3.72 8.65 8.94
C LEU A 192 -2.60 8.12 8.02
N ARG A 193 -2.80 8.19 6.70
CA ARG A 193 -1.76 7.85 5.72
C ARG A 193 -0.54 8.74 5.87
N GLN A 194 -0.72 10.05 6.01
CA GLN A 194 0.39 10.97 6.22
C GLN A 194 1.08 10.73 7.56
N LEU A 195 0.31 10.44 8.61
CA LEU A 195 0.86 10.07 9.90
C LEU A 195 1.69 8.79 9.82
N PHE A 196 1.18 7.73 9.18
CA PHE A 196 1.93 6.50 8.96
C PHE A 196 3.14 6.70 8.07
N GLY A 197 3.01 7.46 6.98
CA GLY A 197 4.14 7.84 6.14
C GLY A 197 5.23 8.55 6.95
N PHE A 198 4.85 9.48 7.84
CA PHE A 198 5.77 10.17 8.73
C PHE A 198 6.39 9.23 9.77
N LEU A 199 5.58 8.47 10.52
CA LEU A 199 6.04 7.56 11.57
C LEU A 199 6.93 6.46 10.99
N PHE A 200 6.55 5.88 9.86
CA PHE A 200 7.36 4.87 9.21
C PHE A 200 8.60 5.49 8.58
N ASN A 201 8.53 6.66 7.96
CA ASN A 201 9.74 7.25 7.38
C ASN A 201 10.70 7.84 8.42
N ARG A 202 10.27 8.18 9.64
CA ARG A 202 11.15 8.76 10.68
C ARG A 202 11.42 7.89 11.89
N ALA A 203 10.45 7.12 12.37
CA ALA A 203 10.56 6.42 13.64
C ALA A 203 10.94 4.93 13.50
N LEU A 204 10.44 4.23 12.47
CA LEU A 204 10.55 2.76 12.39
C LEU A 204 11.18 2.22 11.09
N GLY A 205 10.99 2.92 9.96
CA GLY A 205 11.39 2.44 8.63
C GLY A 205 12.89 2.47 8.38
N TRP A 206 13.68 3.11 9.26
CA TRP A 206 15.13 2.98 9.25
C TRP A 206 15.60 1.61 9.77
N ALA A 207 14.89 1.02 10.73
CA ALA A 207 15.29 -0.23 11.38
C ALA A 207 14.64 -1.48 10.77
N TYR A 208 13.40 -1.39 10.28
CA TYR A 208 12.65 -2.53 9.72
C TYR A 208 12.09 -2.20 8.35
N PRO A 209 12.99 -1.96 7.39
CA PRO A 209 12.65 -1.25 6.20
C PRO A 209 11.76 -2.18 5.31
N ALA A 210 11.95 -3.51 5.37
CA ALA A 210 11.17 -4.52 4.67
C ALA A 210 9.65 -4.43 4.95
N LEU A 211 9.25 -4.17 6.20
CA LEU A 211 7.84 -4.03 6.57
C LEU A 211 7.20 -2.76 6.01
N PHE A 212 8.00 -1.72 5.74
CA PHE A 212 7.51 -0.37 5.44
C PHE A 212 7.87 0.12 4.04
N PHE A 213 8.70 -0.62 3.31
CA PHE A 213 8.85 -0.45 1.88
C PHE A 213 7.75 -1.20 1.15
N SER A 214 6.59 -0.61 1.15
CA SER A 214 5.72 -0.83 0.01
C SER A 214 6.14 0.19 -1.04
N ASP A 215 6.17 -0.23 -2.31
CA ASP A 215 6.16 0.71 -3.43
C ASP A 215 5.02 1.73 -3.28
N SER A 216 4.02 1.46 -2.41
CA SER A 216 2.92 2.36 -2.00
C SER A 216 3.30 3.61 -1.23
N VAL A 217 4.56 3.70 -0.79
CA VAL A 217 5.13 5.00 -0.46
C VAL A 217 5.21 5.79 -1.78
N ASN A 218 5.91 5.32 -2.81
CA ASN A 218 6.04 6.04 -4.09
C ASN A 218 4.93 5.72 -5.11
N GLU A 219 3.69 5.43 -4.71
CA GLU A 219 2.68 4.99 -5.67
C GLU A 219 1.85 6.12 -6.27
N CYS A 220 1.70 6.04 -7.59
CA CYS A 220 0.65 6.73 -8.33
C CYS A 220 -0.65 6.06 -7.93
N ASN A 221 -1.20 6.60 -6.85
CA ASN A 221 -2.57 6.48 -6.38
C ASN A 221 -3.43 5.55 -7.21
N LEU A 222 -3.35 4.26 -6.89
CA LEU A 222 -4.18 3.23 -7.48
C LEU A 222 -5.57 3.25 -6.83
N GLY A 223 -6.26 4.37 -7.05
CA GLY A 223 -7.70 4.48 -6.91
C GLY A 223 -8.22 4.59 -5.48
N LEU A 224 -9.51 4.26 -5.39
CA LEU A 224 -10.36 4.47 -4.22
C LEU A 224 -10.17 3.43 -3.12
N ALA A 225 -9.24 2.48 -3.31
CA ALA A 225 -9.06 1.29 -2.47
C ALA A 225 -9.11 1.55 -0.95
N PRO A 226 -8.37 2.50 -0.35
CA PRO A 226 -8.38 2.65 1.10
C PRO A 226 -9.74 3.16 1.60
N PHE A 227 -10.44 3.96 0.81
CA PHE A 227 -11.81 4.38 1.12
C PHE A 227 -12.79 3.21 0.98
N LEU A 228 -12.61 2.34 -0.01
CA LEU A 228 -13.41 1.12 -0.17
C LEU A 228 -13.22 0.16 1.01
N PHE A 229 -11.99 -0.02 1.50
CA PHE A 229 -11.72 -0.80 2.72
C PHE A 229 -12.36 -0.15 3.96
N ALA A 230 -12.36 1.18 4.07
CA ALA A 230 -13.06 1.86 5.16
C ALA A 230 -14.58 1.64 5.09
N LEU A 231 -15.18 1.79 3.90
CA LEU A 231 -16.60 1.54 3.66
C LEU A 231 -16.99 0.08 3.90
N LEU A 232 -16.11 -0.87 3.55
CA LEU A 232 -16.27 -2.30 3.83
C LEU A 232 -16.41 -2.57 5.33
N VAL A 233 -15.51 -2.01 6.14
CA VAL A 233 -15.59 -2.16 7.59
C VAL A 233 -16.87 -1.52 8.14
N ILE A 234 -17.23 -0.33 7.67
CA ILE A 234 -18.47 0.35 8.08
C ILE A 234 -19.71 -0.50 7.75
N GLN A 235 -19.76 -1.08 6.55
CA GLN A 235 -20.85 -1.96 6.17
C GLN A 235 -20.90 -3.23 7.02
N ALA A 236 -19.76 -3.82 7.38
CA ALA A 236 -19.70 -4.99 8.25
C ALA A 236 -20.22 -4.69 9.68
N PHE A 237 -19.96 -3.48 10.18
CA PHE A 237 -20.44 -3.00 11.48
C PHE A 237 -21.92 -2.64 11.52
N LEU A 238 -22.45 -2.15 10.40
CA LEU A 238 -23.82 -1.66 10.27
C LEU A 238 -24.61 -2.64 9.39
N PRO A 239 -24.92 -3.86 9.86
CA PRO A 239 -25.75 -4.75 9.06
C PRO A 239 -27.10 -4.10 8.80
N ASP A 240 -27.69 -4.43 7.67
CA ASP A 240 -29.13 -4.37 7.57
C ASP A 240 -29.66 -5.35 8.61
N ASP A 241 -30.31 -4.86 9.67
CA ASP A 241 -31.19 -5.74 10.43
C ASP A 241 -32.29 -6.14 9.44
N PRO A 242 -32.32 -7.39 8.94
CA PRO A 242 -33.49 -7.84 8.25
C PRO A 242 -34.60 -7.70 9.27
N HIS A 243 -35.58 -6.85 8.99
CA HIS A 243 -36.72 -6.74 9.88
C HIS A 243 -37.15 -8.15 10.28
N PRO A 244 -37.44 -8.41 11.57
CA PRO A 244 -38.29 -9.52 11.94
C PRO A 244 -39.66 -9.19 11.34
N ARG A 245 -39.79 -9.33 10.02
CA ARG A 245 -41.06 -9.56 9.39
C ARG A 245 -41.57 -10.78 10.11
N THR A 246 -42.74 -10.60 10.72
CA THR A 246 -43.70 -11.65 11.12
C THR A 246 -43.20 -13.03 10.69
N PRO A 247 -42.94 -13.96 11.63
CA PRO A 247 -42.37 -15.27 11.33
C PRO A 247 -43.22 -16.00 10.31
N SER A 248 -42.95 -15.74 9.03
CA SER A 248 -43.46 -16.51 7.91
C SER A 248 -42.53 -17.70 7.85
N THR A 249 -43.07 -18.84 8.29
CA THR A 249 -42.40 -20.08 8.66
C THR A 249 -41.63 -20.79 7.53
N SER A 250 -41.27 -20.13 6.42
CA SER A 250 -40.78 -20.83 5.22
C SER A 250 -39.61 -20.20 4.46
N SER A 251 -38.94 -19.14 4.94
CA SER A 251 -37.83 -18.54 4.17
C SER A 251 -36.49 -18.44 4.92
N THR A 252 -35.79 -19.57 5.01
CA THR A 252 -34.41 -19.68 5.53
C THR A 252 -33.33 -19.08 4.60
N SER A 253 -33.71 -18.50 3.45
CA SER A 253 -32.78 -18.16 2.36
C SER A 253 -32.12 -16.77 2.45
N THR A 254 -32.60 -15.85 3.29
CA THR A 254 -32.17 -14.43 3.22
C THR A 254 -30.79 -14.15 3.85
N SER A 255 -30.39 -14.90 4.87
CA SER A 255 -29.07 -14.78 5.53
C SER A 255 -27.92 -15.04 4.55
N VAL A 256 -28.07 -16.06 3.69
CA VAL A 256 -27.04 -16.48 2.74
C VAL A 256 -26.76 -15.41 1.68
N PHE A 257 -27.78 -14.65 1.25
CA PHE A 257 -27.61 -13.61 0.24
C PHE A 257 -26.85 -12.37 0.74
N VAL A 258 -27.05 -11.97 2.01
CA VAL A 258 -26.32 -10.84 2.60
C VAL A 258 -24.85 -11.20 2.76
N PHE A 259 -24.59 -12.42 3.24
CA PHE A 259 -23.24 -12.97 3.35
C PHE A 259 -22.53 -12.94 1.99
N ARG A 260 -23.15 -13.51 0.94
CA ARG A 260 -22.60 -13.54 -0.43
C ARG A 260 -22.17 -12.16 -0.97
N ARG A 261 -22.92 -11.09 -0.70
CA ARG A 261 -22.58 -9.75 -1.21
C ARG A 261 -21.34 -9.13 -0.54
N ILE A 262 -21.16 -9.35 0.76
CA ILE A 262 -19.97 -8.87 1.47
C ILE A 262 -18.72 -9.57 0.91
N TYR A 263 -18.78 -10.87 0.59
CA TYR A 263 -17.66 -11.56 -0.06
C TYR A 263 -17.31 -10.98 -1.43
N VAL A 264 -18.31 -10.65 -2.25
CA VAL A 264 -18.07 -9.99 -3.54
C VAL A 264 -17.33 -8.67 -3.33
N GLN A 265 -17.74 -7.85 -2.36
CA GLN A 265 -17.04 -6.59 -2.04
C GLN A 265 -15.63 -6.83 -1.48
N ILE A 266 -15.43 -7.85 -0.64
CA ILE A 266 -14.10 -8.24 -0.17
C ILE A 266 -13.21 -8.62 -1.36
N ILE A 267 -13.70 -9.45 -2.27
CA ILE A 267 -12.96 -9.89 -3.46
C ILE A 267 -12.62 -8.68 -4.35
N LEU A 268 -13.57 -7.77 -4.59
CA LEU A 268 -13.32 -6.56 -5.37
C LEU A 268 -12.30 -5.63 -4.69
N CYS A 269 -12.35 -5.48 -3.36
CA CYS A 269 -11.35 -4.73 -2.61
C CYS A 269 -9.97 -5.41 -2.66
N LEU A 270 -9.90 -6.74 -2.56
CA LEU A 270 -8.64 -7.50 -2.65
C LEU A 270 -8.04 -7.44 -4.06
N PHE A 271 -8.85 -7.36 -5.11
CA PHE A 271 -8.38 -7.19 -6.49
C PHE A 271 -7.55 -5.91 -6.66
N ASN A 272 -7.83 -4.87 -5.85
CA ASN A 272 -7.04 -3.65 -5.82
C ASN A 272 -5.66 -3.80 -5.17
N VAL A 273 -5.44 -4.86 -4.40
CA VAL A 273 -4.19 -5.10 -3.67
C VAL A 273 -3.19 -5.88 -4.51
N ILE A 274 -3.67 -6.81 -5.33
CA ILE A 274 -2.84 -7.72 -6.14
C ILE A 274 -1.72 -7.02 -6.92
N PRO A 275 -1.95 -5.88 -7.62
CA PRO A 275 -0.94 -5.33 -8.51
C PRO A 275 0.29 -4.75 -7.82
N LYS A 276 0.16 -4.26 -6.57
CA LYS A 276 1.18 -3.40 -5.95
C LYS A 276 1.37 -3.57 -4.44
N ALA A 277 0.70 -4.53 -3.81
CA ALA A 277 0.85 -4.79 -2.37
C ALA A 277 0.66 -3.53 -1.50
N ILE A 278 -0.51 -2.90 -1.62
CA ILE A 278 -0.88 -1.64 -0.94
C ILE A 278 -1.28 -1.83 0.53
N VAL A 279 -0.50 -2.62 1.29
CA VAL A 279 -0.84 -3.06 2.65
C VAL A 279 -1.20 -1.92 3.58
N TRP A 280 -0.35 -0.90 3.65
CA TRP A 280 -0.53 0.20 4.58
C TRP A 280 -1.67 1.13 4.16
N TRP A 281 -1.94 1.23 2.87
CA TRP A 281 -3.08 1.95 2.33
C TRP A 281 -4.39 1.25 2.71
N ALA A 282 -4.53 -0.02 2.37
CA ALA A 282 -5.69 -0.81 2.74
C ALA A 282 -5.86 -0.86 4.27
N GLY A 283 -4.76 -1.03 5.01
CA GLY A 283 -4.71 -0.99 6.47
C GLY A 283 -5.19 0.33 7.06
N SER A 284 -4.79 1.48 6.50
CA SER A 284 -5.30 2.79 6.92
C SER A 284 -6.81 2.90 6.71
N GLY A 285 -7.31 2.38 5.59
CA GLY A 285 -8.74 2.24 5.32
C GLY A 285 -9.46 1.41 6.36
N LEU A 286 -8.94 0.22 6.68
CA LEU A 286 -9.50 -0.67 7.70
C LEU A 286 -9.58 0.00 9.08
N ILE A 287 -8.50 0.67 9.50
CA ILE A 287 -8.43 1.37 10.79
C ILE A 287 -9.42 2.54 10.83
N VAL A 288 -9.46 3.37 9.78
CA VAL A 288 -10.41 4.51 9.73
C VAL A 288 -11.84 4.00 9.69
N GLY A 289 -12.13 2.99 8.88
CA GLY A 289 -13.46 2.37 8.82
C GLY A 289 -13.90 1.86 10.20
N PHE A 290 -13.00 1.24 10.95
CA PHE A 290 -13.25 0.79 12.32
C PHE A 290 -13.58 1.96 13.26
N VAL A 291 -12.74 2.99 13.29
CA VAL A 291 -12.94 4.17 14.15
C VAL A 291 -14.24 4.91 13.80
N VAL A 292 -14.51 5.10 12.50
CA VAL A 292 -15.74 5.74 12.02
C VAL A 292 -16.96 4.89 12.40
N SER A 293 -16.88 3.57 12.31
CA SER A 293 -17.96 2.67 12.73
C SER A 293 -18.26 2.79 14.23
N LEU A 294 -17.23 2.84 15.08
CA LEU A 294 -17.39 3.09 16.51
C LEU A 294 -18.01 4.46 16.78
N GLY A 295 -17.56 5.49 16.06
CA GLY A 295 -18.13 6.84 16.15
C GLY A 295 -19.60 6.88 15.76
N VAL A 296 -19.97 6.23 14.66
CA VAL A 296 -21.36 6.10 14.22
C VAL A 296 -22.21 5.32 15.24
N ALA A 297 -21.72 4.19 15.74
CA ALA A 297 -22.40 3.40 16.76
C ALA A 297 -22.61 4.22 18.05
N TYR A 298 -21.60 4.97 18.47
CA TYR A 298 -21.66 5.86 19.63
C TYR A 298 -22.68 7.00 19.41
N GLN A 299 -22.65 7.67 18.26
CA GLN A 299 -23.60 8.74 17.94
C GLN A 299 -25.05 8.23 17.85
N ARG A 300 -25.26 7.01 17.34
CA ARG A 300 -26.56 6.32 17.37
C ARG A 300 -27.02 6.08 18.81
N ARG A 301 -26.13 5.59 19.68
CA ARG A 301 -26.43 5.38 21.11
C ARG A 301 -26.81 6.67 21.83
N MET A 302 -26.16 7.78 21.50
CA MET A 302 -26.45 9.09 22.09
C MET A 302 -27.72 9.75 21.54
N GLY A 303 -28.42 9.14 20.58
CA GLY A 303 -29.62 9.71 19.94
C GLY A 303 -29.36 11.00 19.14
N ARG A 304 -28.09 11.38 18.97
CA ARG A 304 -27.67 12.58 18.22
C ARG A 304 -27.67 12.34 16.72
N TRP A 305 -27.52 11.10 16.30
CA TRP A 305 -27.55 10.73 14.88
C TRP A 305 -28.96 10.41 14.42
N GLY A 306 -29.45 11.11 13.40
CA GLY A 306 -30.70 10.80 12.72
C GLY A 306 -31.98 11.46 13.28
N GLY A 307 -31.86 12.43 14.19
CA GLY A 307 -32.96 13.30 14.66
C GLY A 307 -34.14 12.55 15.30
N LYS A 308 -34.27 12.55 16.64
CA LYS A 308 -35.29 11.79 17.40
C LYS A 308 -35.65 10.48 16.66
N VAL A 309 -34.63 9.64 16.43
CA VAL A 309 -34.88 8.26 16.02
C VAL A 309 -35.77 7.72 17.12
N ARG A 310 -37.08 7.60 16.83
CA ARG A 310 -38.00 6.94 17.74
C ARG A 310 -37.39 5.57 17.92
N ILE A 311 -36.81 5.36 19.10
CA ILE A 311 -36.49 4.08 19.69
C ILE A 311 -37.47 3.09 19.06
N THR A 312 -36.92 2.17 18.26
CA THR A 312 -37.72 1.36 17.34
C THR A 312 -38.92 0.83 18.10
N LEU A 313 -40.08 0.76 17.43
CA LEU A 313 -41.29 0.20 18.02
C LEU A 313 -41.01 -1.13 18.74
N TYR A 314 -39.97 -1.87 18.32
CA TYR A 314 -39.42 -3.02 19.02
C TYR A 314 -38.92 -2.74 20.44
N GLU A 315 -38.05 -1.76 20.69
CA GLU A 315 -37.60 -1.44 22.04
C GLU A 315 -38.74 -0.80 22.88
N LYS A 316 -39.71 -0.13 22.22
CA LYS A 316 -40.93 0.33 22.90
C LYS A 316 -41.93 -0.81 23.19
N GLN A 317 -41.98 -1.83 22.34
CA GLN A 317 -42.84 -3.00 22.46
C GLN A 317 -42.23 -4.01 23.42
N GLU A 318 -40.91 -4.20 23.42
CA GLU A 318 -40.16 -4.97 24.41
C GLU A 318 -40.28 -4.34 25.80
N ARG A 319 -40.27 -3.01 25.91
CA ARG A 319 -40.69 -2.34 27.16
C ARG A 319 -42.13 -2.69 27.53
N ARG A 320 -43.09 -2.68 26.60
CA ARG A 320 -44.47 -3.12 26.89
C ARG A 320 -44.59 -4.59 27.27
N TRP A 321 -43.83 -5.48 26.64
CA TRP A 321 -43.80 -6.92 26.98
C TRP A 321 -43.16 -7.14 28.36
N GLN A 322 -42.14 -6.36 28.72
CA GLN A 322 -41.57 -6.38 30.07
C GLN A 322 -42.53 -5.80 31.09
N ASP A 323 -43.23 -4.71 30.76
CA ASP A 323 -44.26 -4.13 31.63
C ASP A 323 -45.47 -5.08 31.79
N GLN A 324 -45.78 -5.91 30.79
CA GLN A 324 -46.87 -6.90 30.85
C GLN A 324 -46.47 -8.23 31.52
N ASN A 325 -45.22 -8.68 31.38
CA ASN A 325 -44.76 -9.94 31.99
C ASN A 325 -44.34 -9.81 33.46
N VAL A 326 -44.40 -8.62 34.06
CA VAL A 326 -44.16 -8.43 35.51
C VAL A 326 -45.44 -8.60 36.35
N VAL A 327 -46.61 -8.79 35.75
CA VAL A 327 -47.89 -8.97 36.49
C VAL A 327 -48.33 -10.43 36.64
N VAL A 328 -47.67 -11.40 36.00
CA VAL A 328 -47.90 -12.82 36.29
C VAL A 328 -46.91 -13.31 37.34
N GLY A 329 -47.02 -12.71 38.54
CA GLY A 329 -46.49 -13.33 39.74
C GLY A 329 -47.29 -14.59 40.03
N LEU A 330 -46.62 -15.74 39.92
CA LEU A 330 -47.02 -16.99 40.56
C LEU A 330 -47.36 -16.70 42.03
N GLY A 331 -48.65 -16.60 42.33
CA GLY A 331 -49.16 -16.73 43.68
C GLY A 331 -48.97 -18.18 44.13
N ILE A 332 -47.76 -18.50 44.60
CA ILE A 332 -47.53 -19.65 45.47
C ILE A 332 -47.95 -19.19 46.87
N THR A 333 -49.20 -19.45 47.23
CA THR A 333 -49.66 -19.40 48.61
C THR A 333 -49.35 -20.74 49.25
N ASP A 334 -48.38 -20.78 50.15
CA ASP A 334 -48.15 -21.89 51.05
C ASP A 334 -49.25 -21.95 52.12
N GLY A 335 -49.84 -23.13 52.28
CA GLY A 335 -50.19 -23.73 53.57
C GLY A 335 -51.43 -23.25 54.32
N GLN A 336 -52.58 -23.88 54.05
CA GLN A 336 -53.50 -24.26 55.13
C GLN A 336 -54.38 -25.45 54.72
N ASP A 337 -54.23 -26.54 55.49
CA ASP A 337 -55.04 -27.76 55.43
C ASP A 337 -56.54 -27.48 55.69
N ILE A 338 -57.44 -28.22 55.02
CA ILE A 338 -58.58 -28.94 55.62
C ILE A 338 -59.37 -29.70 54.53
N SER A 339 -59.45 -31.02 54.78
CA SER A 339 -60.41 -32.06 54.39
C SER A 339 -61.21 -32.04 53.07
N MET A 340 -60.98 -33.11 52.30
CA MET A 340 -61.95 -34.03 51.70
C MET A 340 -63.41 -33.55 51.53
N THR A 341 -63.91 -33.59 50.30
CA THR A 341 -64.81 -34.68 49.85
C THR A 341 -65.13 -34.60 48.34
N ASN A 342 -65.20 -35.79 47.75
CA ASN A 342 -65.77 -36.13 46.46
C ASN A 342 -67.09 -35.38 46.19
N ASN A 343 -67.32 -34.92 44.96
CA ASN A 343 -68.10 -35.75 44.04
C ASN A 343 -68.10 -35.27 42.59
N SER A 344 -68.13 -36.30 41.77
CA SER A 344 -68.49 -36.45 40.37
C SER A 344 -69.63 -35.59 39.81
N ASN A 345 -69.62 -35.56 38.47
CA ASN A 345 -70.74 -35.42 37.53
C ASN A 345 -70.88 -34.10 36.75
N SER A 346 -70.29 -34.14 35.55
CA SER A 346 -70.98 -34.33 34.27
C SER A 346 -71.85 -33.21 33.70
N MET A 347 -71.61 -33.02 32.40
CA MET A 347 -72.62 -32.98 31.33
C MET A 347 -73.09 -31.59 30.88
N GLU A 348 -72.54 -31.24 29.71
CA GLU A 348 -73.22 -30.86 28.47
C GLU A 348 -74.23 -29.70 28.42
N THR A 349 -73.89 -28.80 27.48
CA THR A 349 -74.70 -28.19 26.41
C THR A 349 -76.05 -27.55 26.77
N SER A 350 -76.25 -26.31 26.32
CA SER A 350 -76.94 -25.99 25.04
C SER A 350 -77.47 -24.55 25.03
N GLU A 351 -77.29 -23.94 23.85
CA GLU A 351 -78.24 -23.10 23.08
C GLU A 351 -78.86 -21.82 23.68
N ASP A 352 -78.51 -20.73 22.99
CA ASP A 352 -79.38 -19.76 22.29
C ASP A 352 -80.76 -19.43 22.89
N SER A 353 -80.98 -18.13 23.11
CA SER A 353 -82.24 -17.44 22.81
C SER A 353 -82.05 -15.92 22.85
N ASP A 354 -82.29 -15.28 21.70
CA ASP A 354 -82.52 -13.85 21.56
C ASP A 354 -83.79 -13.40 22.29
N SER A 355 -83.83 -12.15 22.76
CA SER A 355 -85.02 -11.29 22.63
C SER A 355 -84.75 -9.84 23.03
N GLU A 356 -85.22 -8.96 22.14
CA GLU A 356 -85.39 -7.52 22.27
C GLU A 356 -86.10 -7.09 23.58
N SER A 357 -85.79 -5.89 24.07
CA SER A 357 -86.72 -4.76 24.02
C SER A 357 -86.24 -3.55 24.82
N ASP A 358 -86.50 -2.38 24.22
CA ASP A 358 -86.35 -1.03 24.74
C ASP A 358 -86.99 -0.81 26.12
N SER A 359 -86.41 0.10 26.91
CA SER A 359 -87.08 1.37 27.26
C SER A 359 -86.29 2.21 28.27
N ASP A 360 -86.27 3.50 27.97
CA ASP A 360 -85.85 4.61 28.83
C ASP A 360 -86.47 4.58 30.23
N SER A 361 -85.69 4.92 31.26
CA SER A 361 -86.10 5.92 32.26
C SER A 361 -84.99 6.29 33.24
N ARG A 362 -84.76 7.60 33.35
CA ARG A 362 -83.93 8.27 34.35
C ARG A 362 -84.42 7.97 35.77
N HIS A 363 -83.51 7.64 36.68
CA HIS A 363 -83.59 8.11 38.06
C HIS A 363 -82.19 8.37 38.62
N SER A 364 -81.97 9.65 38.94
CA SER A 364 -80.94 10.15 39.82
C SER A 364 -81.13 9.58 41.23
N LEU A 365 -80.14 8.82 41.71
CA LEU A 365 -79.97 8.50 43.12
C LEU A 365 -78.50 8.70 43.50
N GLU A 366 -78.32 9.78 44.23
CA GLU A 366 -77.17 10.12 45.05
C GLU A 366 -76.97 8.99 46.07
N SER A 367 -75.84 8.29 45.99
CA SER A 367 -75.43 7.31 46.99
C SER A 367 -73.94 7.48 47.30
N THR A 368 -73.73 8.11 48.44
CA THR A 368 -72.60 8.10 49.35
C THR A 368 -71.51 7.06 49.02
N VAL A 369 -70.43 7.53 48.42
CA VAL A 369 -69.17 6.77 48.25
C VAL A 369 -68.50 6.64 49.62
N ALA A 370 -68.48 5.42 50.15
CA ALA A 370 -67.56 5.05 51.22
C ALA A 370 -66.12 5.03 50.68
N PRO A 371 -65.11 5.48 51.45
CA PRO A 371 -63.73 5.52 50.99
C PRO A 371 -63.21 4.09 50.81
N ALA A 372 -62.82 3.75 49.58
CA ALA A 372 -62.06 2.54 49.30
C ALA A 372 -60.72 2.58 50.06
N PRO A 373 -60.26 1.44 50.61
CA PRO A 373 -58.99 1.39 51.31
C PRO A 373 -57.85 1.78 50.37
N ALA A 374 -57.02 2.71 50.83
CA ALA A 374 -55.79 3.10 50.16
C ALA A 374 -54.92 1.86 49.92
N LEU A 375 -54.86 1.41 48.67
CA LEU A 375 -53.82 0.49 48.22
C LEU A 375 -52.47 1.19 48.39
N PRO A 376 -51.46 0.51 48.95
CA PRO A 376 -50.16 1.10 49.15
C PRO A 376 -49.59 1.50 47.80
N SER A 377 -49.33 2.80 47.65
CA SER A 377 -48.53 3.33 46.54
C SER A 377 -47.12 2.76 46.68
N THR A 378 -46.88 1.60 46.08
CA THR A 378 -45.53 1.08 45.89
C THR A 378 -44.82 2.04 44.96
N ASP A 379 -43.97 2.84 45.56
CA ASP A 379 -43.06 3.78 44.93
C ASP A 379 -42.08 2.99 44.04
N TYR A 380 -42.47 2.71 42.79
CA TYR A 380 -41.58 2.20 41.74
C TYR A 380 -40.72 3.35 41.18
N SER A 381 -40.10 4.11 42.07
CA SER A 381 -39.06 5.05 41.72
C SER A 381 -37.71 4.32 41.78
N ALA A 382 -37.09 4.20 40.61
CA ALA A 382 -35.68 3.86 40.39
C ALA A 382 -35.26 2.38 40.53
N MET A 383 -35.40 1.63 39.43
CA MET A 383 -34.38 0.65 39.02
C MET A 383 -33.71 1.09 37.70
N PRO A 384 -32.79 2.07 37.73
CA PRO A 384 -32.05 2.52 36.55
C PRO A 384 -30.76 1.70 36.41
N GLY A 385 -30.86 0.39 36.16
CA GLY A 385 -29.67 -0.48 36.15
C GLY A 385 -29.60 -1.50 35.01
N TYR A 386 -30.68 -2.25 34.77
CA TYR A 386 -30.53 -3.55 34.11
C TYR A 386 -30.54 -3.54 32.56
N VAL A 387 -31.04 -2.47 31.92
CA VAL A 387 -31.19 -2.45 30.45
C VAL A 387 -29.90 -2.01 29.73
N LYS A 388 -28.99 -1.31 30.43
CA LYS A 388 -27.75 -0.77 29.82
C LYS A 388 -26.71 -1.85 29.50
N GLU A 389 -26.79 -3.02 30.14
CA GLU A 389 -25.77 -4.06 30.08
C GLU A 389 -25.90 -5.01 28.87
N ARG A 390 -27.13 -5.29 28.40
CA ARG A 390 -27.36 -6.23 27.28
C ARG A 390 -26.94 -5.67 25.91
N THR A 391 -27.14 -4.38 25.65
CA THR A 391 -26.75 -3.75 24.37
C THR A 391 -25.24 -3.63 24.20
N THR A 392 -24.51 -3.37 25.29
CA THR A 392 -23.03 -3.40 25.28
C THR A 392 -22.48 -4.79 24.99
N SER A 393 -23.13 -5.84 25.51
CA SER A 393 -22.74 -7.24 25.25
C SER A 393 -22.88 -7.62 23.78
N TYR A 394 -23.96 -7.19 23.10
CA TYR A 394 -24.17 -7.51 21.68
C TYR A 394 -23.12 -6.88 20.77
N ILE A 395 -22.82 -5.58 20.96
CA ILE A 395 -21.78 -4.89 20.18
C ILE A 395 -20.41 -5.51 20.44
N ALA A 396 -20.08 -5.80 21.70
CA ALA A 396 -18.81 -6.44 22.07
C ALA A 396 -18.67 -7.84 21.46
N ARG A 397 -19.73 -8.67 21.51
CA ARG A 397 -19.73 -10.00 20.87
C ARG A 397 -19.56 -9.91 19.37
N ARG A 398 -20.19 -8.94 18.72
CA ARG A 398 -20.06 -8.73 17.26
C ARG A 398 -18.65 -8.27 16.87
N LEU A 399 -18.11 -7.32 17.65
CA LEU A 399 -16.77 -6.79 17.50
C LEU A 399 -15.73 -7.90 17.60
N GLY A 400 -15.78 -8.67 18.70
CA GLY A 400 -14.84 -9.75 18.99
C GLY A 400 -15.05 -10.99 18.13
N GLY A 401 -16.30 -11.32 17.78
CA GLY A 401 -16.63 -12.57 17.08
C GLY A 401 -16.42 -12.55 15.57
N TYR A 402 -16.59 -11.40 14.91
CA TYR A 402 -16.60 -11.35 13.43
C TYR A 402 -15.72 -10.25 12.85
N VAL A 403 -15.81 -9.03 13.36
CA VAL A 403 -15.12 -7.90 12.73
C VAL A 403 -13.62 -7.95 12.99
N LEU A 404 -13.21 -8.18 14.24
CA LEU A 404 -11.80 -8.27 14.57
C LEU A 404 -11.10 -9.44 13.84
N PRO A 405 -11.65 -10.68 13.83
CA PRO A 405 -11.10 -11.76 13.01
C PRO A 405 -11.02 -11.42 11.51
N MET A 406 -12.04 -10.79 10.94
CA MET A 406 -12.01 -10.36 9.53
C MET A 406 -10.89 -9.34 9.28
N ILE A 407 -10.73 -8.33 10.14
CA ILE A 407 -9.62 -7.36 10.02
C ILE A 407 -8.27 -8.06 10.10
N LEU A 408 -8.09 -9.00 11.05
CA LEU A 408 -6.85 -9.74 11.22
C LEU A 408 -6.53 -10.62 10.00
N VAL A 409 -7.52 -11.34 9.46
CA VAL A 409 -7.37 -12.14 8.24
C VAL A 409 -7.02 -11.26 7.04
N LEU A 410 -7.69 -10.13 6.88
CA LEU A 410 -7.37 -9.19 5.80
C LEU A 410 -5.95 -8.64 5.96
N LEU A 411 -5.54 -8.22 7.16
CA LEU A 411 -4.18 -7.77 7.42
C LEU A 411 -3.14 -8.86 7.13
N PHE A 412 -3.41 -10.11 7.49
CA PHE A 412 -2.53 -11.24 7.18
C PHE A 412 -2.38 -11.43 5.66
N ILE A 413 -3.50 -11.44 4.91
CA ILE A 413 -3.48 -11.53 3.45
C ILE A 413 -2.68 -10.37 2.85
N LEU A 414 -2.93 -9.14 3.32
CA LEU A 414 -2.21 -7.96 2.87
C LEU A 414 -0.69 -8.13 3.09
N VAL A 415 -0.26 -8.46 4.31
CA VAL A 415 1.17 -8.67 4.63
C VAL A 415 1.77 -9.80 3.78
N ALA A 416 1.10 -10.94 3.66
CA ALA A 416 1.58 -12.07 2.85
C ALA A 416 1.72 -11.69 1.36
N THR A 417 0.76 -10.95 0.80
CA THR A 417 0.86 -10.47 -0.58
C THR A 417 1.99 -9.46 -0.77
N SER A 418 2.30 -8.67 0.26
CA SER A 418 3.44 -7.74 0.24
C SER A 418 4.78 -8.44 0.31
N GLU A 419 4.92 -9.43 1.17
CA GLU A 419 6.14 -10.24 1.21
C GLU A 419 6.34 -10.95 -0.14
N LEU A 420 5.28 -11.54 -0.70
CA LEU A 420 5.35 -12.21 -2.00
C LEU A 420 5.69 -11.24 -3.14
N HIS A 421 5.16 -10.01 -3.13
CA HIS A 421 5.43 -9.01 -4.15
C HIS A 421 6.85 -8.40 -4.03
N ASN A 422 7.31 -8.21 -2.80
CA ASN A 422 8.65 -7.70 -2.54
C ASN A 422 9.73 -8.77 -2.69
N TYR A 423 9.36 -10.05 -2.66
CA TYR A 423 10.27 -11.14 -2.97
C TYR A 423 10.69 -11.05 -4.42
N LYS A 424 11.94 -10.64 -4.64
CA LYS A 424 12.56 -10.67 -5.95
C LYS A 424 13.74 -11.62 -5.88
N PRO A 425 13.71 -12.74 -6.62
CA PRO A 425 14.81 -13.67 -6.61
C PRO A 425 16.09 -12.99 -7.10
N ASP A 426 17.22 -13.50 -6.65
CA ASP A 426 18.51 -13.07 -7.14
C ASP A 426 18.65 -13.33 -8.63
N VAL A 427 19.28 -12.38 -9.31
CA VAL A 427 19.60 -12.52 -10.73
C VAL A 427 20.73 -13.52 -10.82
N SER A 428 20.57 -14.53 -11.68
CA SER A 428 21.62 -15.52 -11.88
C SER A 428 22.90 -14.88 -12.40
N ASN A 429 24.04 -15.41 -11.99
CA ASN A 429 25.34 -14.91 -12.42
C ASN A 429 25.51 -14.98 -13.95
N ASP A 430 24.89 -15.96 -14.62
CA ASP A 430 24.86 -16.08 -16.09
C ASP A 430 24.09 -14.92 -16.73
N ALA A 431 22.93 -14.57 -16.17
CA ALA A 431 22.14 -13.45 -16.68
C ALA A 431 22.91 -12.13 -16.52
N LEU A 432 23.54 -11.90 -15.38
CA LEU A 432 24.42 -10.75 -15.15
C LEU A 432 25.58 -10.70 -16.16
N ASN A 433 26.26 -11.83 -16.37
CA ASN A 433 27.42 -11.90 -17.26
C ASN A 433 27.07 -11.66 -18.74
N ASN A 434 25.93 -12.19 -19.19
CA ASN A 434 25.61 -12.24 -20.62
C ASN A 434 24.73 -11.07 -21.09
N SER A 435 24.00 -10.41 -20.17
CA SER A 435 23.04 -9.35 -20.55
C SER A 435 23.65 -7.96 -20.66
N ILE A 436 24.69 -7.67 -19.87
CA ILE A 436 25.25 -6.31 -19.76
C ILE A 436 26.59 -6.26 -20.48
N GLU A 437 26.59 -5.60 -21.65
CA GLU A 437 27.77 -5.31 -22.48
C GLU A 437 28.82 -6.45 -22.44
N PRO A 438 28.48 -7.66 -22.93
CA PRO A 438 29.30 -8.86 -22.72
C PRO A 438 30.68 -8.78 -23.38
N THR A 439 30.88 -7.86 -24.33
CA THR A 439 32.16 -7.63 -25.02
C THR A 439 33.14 -6.79 -24.20
N THR A 440 32.66 -6.03 -23.22
CA THR A 440 33.51 -5.18 -22.37
C THR A 440 34.24 -6.05 -21.34
N PRO A 441 35.57 -5.99 -21.22
CA PRO A 441 36.34 -6.90 -20.37
C PRO A 441 35.85 -6.91 -18.91
N PHE A 442 35.63 -5.73 -18.33
CA PHE A 442 35.12 -5.61 -16.97
C PHE A 442 33.68 -5.11 -16.98
N LEU A 443 32.80 -5.84 -16.28
CA LEU A 443 31.47 -5.36 -15.98
C LEU A 443 31.54 -4.25 -14.92
N LEU A 444 32.31 -4.47 -13.85
CA LEU A 444 32.33 -3.59 -12.69
C LEU A 444 33.75 -3.43 -12.14
N THR A 445 34.19 -2.18 -12.02
CA THR A 445 35.41 -1.82 -11.29
C THR A 445 35.02 -1.04 -10.03
N LEU A 446 35.32 -1.59 -8.86
CA LEU A 446 35.06 -0.95 -7.56
C LEU A 446 36.34 -0.29 -7.05
N VAL A 447 36.33 1.03 -6.91
CA VAL A 447 37.46 1.81 -6.41
C VAL A 447 37.26 2.13 -4.95
N ILE A 448 37.98 1.44 -4.06
CA ILE A 448 38.02 1.74 -2.64
C ILE A 448 39.08 2.82 -2.42
N MET A 449 38.61 4.03 -2.15
CA MET A 449 39.46 5.19 -1.89
C MET A 449 39.84 5.23 -0.42
N THR A 450 41.12 5.46 -0.15
CA THR A 450 41.64 5.55 1.23
C THR A 450 42.63 6.70 1.37
N ALA A 451 42.60 7.38 2.52
CA ALA A 451 43.51 8.46 2.85
C ALA A 451 43.89 8.42 4.34
N PRO A 452 45.07 8.95 4.73
CA PRO A 452 45.49 8.98 6.13
C PRO A 452 44.52 9.78 7.03
N ARG A 453 43.93 9.10 8.03
CA ARG A 453 43.06 9.71 9.07
C ARG A 453 43.87 10.30 10.22
N ARG A 454 43.29 11.24 10.99
CA ARG A 454 43.97 11.97 12.08
C ARG A 454 44.54 11.04 13.16
N ASP A 455 43.77 10.02 13.54
CA ASP A 455 44.14 9.11 14.64
C ASP A 455 44.83 7.84 14.13
N GLY A 456 45.18 7.80 12.85
CA GLY A 456 45.77 6.63 12.22
C GLY A 456 44.87 5.40 12.24
N VAL A 457 43.55 5.53 12.45
CA VAL A 457 42.60 4.41 12.32
C VAL A 457 42.53 3.97 10.86
N GLY A 458 42.54 2.65 10.61
CA GLY A 458 42.47 2.08 9.27
C GLY A 458 41.32 1.09 9.15
N PHE A 459 40.33 1.40 8.31
CA PHE A 459 39.17 0.54 8.07
C PHE A 459 39.32 -0.33 6.81
N ILE A 460 40.37 -0.09 6.00
CA ILE A 460 40.66 -0.79 4.74
C ILE A 460 40.53 -2.31 4.88
N LYS A 461 41.08 -2.90 5.96
CA LYS A 461 41.03 -4.35 6.20
C LYS A 461 39.61 -4.87 6.32
N GLN A 462 38.80 -4.26 7.19
CA GLN A 462 37.43 -4.69 7.41
C GLN A 462 36.55 -4.47 6.18
N THR A 463 36.70 -3.32 5.53
CA THR A 463 35.97 -3.00 4.30
C THR A 463 36.34 -3.97 3.19
N LEU A 464 37.62 -4.13 2.85
CA LEU A 464 38.03 -5.01 1.75
C LEU A 464 37.70 -6.49 2.01
N SER A 465 37.79 -6.97 3.26
CA SER A 465 37.34 -8.32 3.62
C SER A 465 35.88 -8.54 3.25
N SER A 466 34.98 -7.62 3.61
CA SER A 466 33.55 -7.75 3.28
C SER A 466 33.25 -7.79 1.78
N TYR A 467 34.13 -7.23 0.94
CA TYR A 467 34.00 -7.30 -0.51
C TYR A 467 34.44 -8.68 -0.98
N LEU A 468 35.61 -9.15 -0.52
CA LEU A 468 36.18 -10.45 -0.89
C LEU A 468 35.35 -11.64 -0.41
N ASP A 469 34.61 -11.49 0.69
CA ASP A 469 33.67 -12.51 1.18
C ASP A 469 32.56 -12.82 0.17
N ALA A 470 32.23 -11.87 -0.72
CA ALA A 470 31.26 -12.08 -1.79
C ALA A 470 31.85 -12.74 -3.06
N PHE A 471 33.17 -12.89 -3.14
CA PHE A 471 33.82 -13.55 -4.28
C PHE A 471 33.94 -15.06 -4.05
N PRO A 472 33.82 -15.88 -5.11
CA PRO A 472 34.01 -17.32 -5.00
C PRO A 472 35.41 -17.65 -4.49
N ASP A 473 35.54 -18.79 -3.82
CA ASP A 473 36.85 -19.33 -3.43
C ASP A 473 37.72 -19.62 -4.65
N VAL A 474 39.04 -19.50 -4.48
CA VAL A 474 40.01 -19.65 -5.59
C VAL A 474 39.95 -21.04 -6.20
N ASP A 475 39.71 -22.06 -5.39
CA ASP A 475 39.58 -23.46 -5.83
C ASP A 475 38.14 -23.81 -6.26
N GLY A 476 37.19 -22.87 -6.10
CA GLY A 476 35.82 -23.05 -6.52
C GLY A 476 35.65 -22.93 -8.05
N PRO A 477 34.54 -23.42 -8.61
CA PRO A 477 34.23 -23.21 -10.03
C PRO A 477 34.17 -21.70 -10.32
N THR A 478 35.14 -21.21 -11.07
CA THR A 478 35.25 -19.78 -11.38
C THR A 478 34.15 -19.38 -12.35
N HIS A 479 33.06 -18.83 -11.83
CA HIS A 479 32.00 -18.31 -12.68
C HIS A 479 32.53 -17.10 -13.49
N PRO A 480 32.31 -17.04 -14.82
CA PRO A 480 32.86 -16.00 -15.71
C PRO A 480 32.59 -14.57 -15.23
N LEU A 481 31.41 -14.31 -14.64
CA LEU A 481 31.06 -13.03 -14.04
C LEU A 481 32.16 -12.44 -13.15
N TYR A 482 32.73 -13.22 -12.23
CA TYR A 482 33.71 -12.70 -11.26
C TYR A 482 35.08 -12.41 -11.88
N SER A 483 35.36 -12.92 -13.09
CA SER A 483 36.54 -12.49 -13.86
C SER A 483 36.35 -11.09 -14.46
N ARG A 484 35.11 -10.62 -14.56
CA ARG A 484 34.73 -9.29 -15.05
C ARG A 484 34.48 -8.28 -13.92
N ILE A 485 34.76 -8.65 -12.66
CA ILE A 485 34.64 -7.76 -11.51
C ILE A 485 36.02 -7.61 -10.86
N GLN A 486 36.46 -6.38 -10.68
CA GLN A 486 37.72 -6.07 -10.01
C GLN A 486 37.54 -5.00 -8.93
N VAL A 487 38.40 -5.07 -7.91
CA VAL A 487 38.48 -4.10 -6.83
C VAL A 487 39.83 -3.40 -6.91
N ILE A 488 39.84 -2.08 -6.85
CA ILE A 488 41.05 -1.27 -6.85
C ILE A 488 41.11 -0.50 -5.55
N VAL A 489 42.13 -0.75 -4.74
CA VAL A 489 42.42 0.08 -3.56
C VAL A 489 43.33 1.22 -3.99
N TYR A 490 42.83 2.45 -3.86
CA TYR A 490 43.46 3.64 -4.41
C TYR A 490 43.82 4.67 -3.33
N THR A 491 45.02 5.25 -3.45
CA THR A 491 45.42 6.46 -2.74
C THR A 491 46.28 7.36 -3.61
N HIS A 492 46.17 8.68 -3.45
CA HIS A 492 47.11 9.66 -4.03
C HIS A 492 48.09 10.25 -3.00
N VAL A 493 48.15 9.65 -1.82
CA VAL A 493 49.04 10.05 -0.74
C VAL A 493 50.20 9.07 -0.63
N THR A 494 51.43 9.55 -0.75
CA THR A 494 52.66 8.76 -0.71
C THR A 494 52.86 8.09 0.65
N ASP A 495 52.74 8.86 1.73
CA ASP A 495 52.87 8.37 3.10
C ASP A 495 51.52 7.94 3.67
N HIS A 496 51.25 6.63 3.60
CA HIS A 496 50.02 6.04 4.10
C HIS A 496 50.27 4.67 4.75
N PRO A 497 50.71 4.62 6.02
CA PRO A 497 51.09 3.37 6.69
C PRO A 497 49.97 2.32 6.73
N ARG A 498 48.71 2.74 6.91
CA ARG A 498 47.56 1.82 6.90
C ARG A 498 47.27 1.19 5.53
N PHE A 499 47.57 1.89 4.44
CA PHE A 499 47.50 1.30 3.10
C PHE A 499 48.55 0.19 2.97
N ASP A 500 49.78 0.44 3.41
CA ASP A 500 50.87 -0.56 3.36
C ASP A 500 50.54 -1.78 4.24
N GLU A 501 50.06 -1.54 5.46
CA GLU A 501 49.65 -2.60 6.38
C GLU A 501 48.50 -3.45 5.81
N ALA A 502 47.51 -2.84 5.18
CA ALA A 502 46.41 -3.54 4.52
C ALA A 502 46.89 -4.33 3.29
N ARG A 503 47.76 -3.74 2.48
CA ARG A 503 48.37 -4.40 1.32
C ARG A 503 49.13 -5.66 1.73
N THR A 504 50.05 -5.55 2.67
CA THR A 504 50.81 -6.70 3.19
C THR A 504 49.90 -7.76 3.82
N PHE A 505 48.83 -7.35 4.50
CA PHE A 505 47.86 -8.29 5.05
C PHE A 505 47.15 -9.13 3.96
N PHE A 506 46.79 -8.50 2.84
CA PHE A 506 46.08 -9.19 1.73
C PHE A 506 47.01 -9.81 0.68
N GLU A 507 48.31 -9.55 0.72
CA GLU A 507 49.30 -10.20 -0.15
C GLU A 507 49.32 -11.72 0.02
N THR A 508 48.90 -12.25 1.17
CA THR A 508 48.81 -13.70 1.42
C THR A 508 47.43 -14.29 1.09
N ASN A 509 46.44 -13.46 0.78
CA ASN A 509 45.07 -13.90 0.50
C ASN A 509 44.89 -14.21 -1.00
N PRO A 510 44.62 -15.47 -1.39
CA PRO A 510 44.49 -15.84 -2.80
C PRO A 510 43.36 -15.12 -3.55
N LYS A 511 42.23 -14.83 -2.89
CA LYS A 511 41.13 -14.06 -3.50
C LYS A 511 41.59 -12.63 -3.80
N ALA A 512 42.30 -12.02 -2.86
CA ALA A 512 42.80 -10.66 -3.03
C ALA A 512 43.83 -10.57 -4.16
N GLN A 513 44.77 -11.52 -4.24
CA GLN A 513 45.75 -11.57 -5.34
C GLN A 513 45.10 -11.61 -6.73
N LYS A 514 43.94 -12.27 -6.84
CA LYS A 514 43.21 -12.41 -8.10
C LYS A 514 42.36 -11.19 -8.44
N HIS A 515 41.68 -10.61 -7.45
CA HIS A 515 40.62 -9.62 -7.68
C HIS A 515 40.97 -8.20 -7.26
N VAL A 516 42.07 -7.99 -6.54
CA VAL A 516 42.44 -6.70 -5.95
C VAL A 516 43.70 -6.13 -6.58
N LYS A 517 43.61 -4.90 -7.08
CA LYS A 517 44.74 -4.10 -7.57
C LYS A 517 45.02 -2.96 -6.59
N TRP A 518 46.28 -2.77 -6.23
CA TRP A 518 46.71 -1.69 -5.35
C TRP A 518 47.35 -0.58 -6.17
N ILE A 519 46.81 0.64 -6.08
CA ILE A 519 47.32 1.82 -6.79
C ILE A 519 47.65 2.92 -5.78
N ARG A 520 48.89 3.39 -5.82
CA ARG A 520 49.38 4.55 -5.08
C ARG A 520 49.95 5.55 -6.08
N GLU A 521 49.48 6.79 -6.03
CA GLU A 521 50.11 7.92 -6.71
C GLU A 521 50.96 8.74 -5.75
N ASP A 522 51.95 9.44 -6.29
CA ASP A 522 52.81 10.32 -5.52
C ASP A 522 52.11 11.65 -5.21
N GLY A 523 52.04 11.99 -3.93
CA GLY A 523 51.39 13.20 -3.46
C GLY A 523 51.40 13.32 -1.94
N ALA A 524 51.41 14.56 -1.43
CA ALA A 524 51.28 14.86 0.00
C ALA A 524 50.00 15.64 0.32
N GLU A 525 49.25 16.06 -0.70
CA GLU A 525 48.07 16.91 -0.55
C GLU A 525 46.90 16.10 0.02
N LYS A 526 46.23 16.64 1.05
CA LYS A 526 45.01 16.04 1.62
C LYS A 526 43.78 16.74 1.08
N SER A 527 43.50 16.57 -0.21
CA SER A 527 42.32 17.12 -0.88
C SER A 527 41.40 16.01 -1.35
N GLN A 528 40.21 15.90 -0.76
CA GLN A 528 39.20 14.90 -1.15
C GLN A 528 38.80 15.06 -2.62
N ARG A 529 38.66 16.31 -3.09
CA ARG A 529 38.30 16.62 -4.48
C ARG A 529 39.37 16.13 -5.44
N LYS A 530 40.64 16.44 -5.16
CA LYS A 530 41.78 15.94 -5.95
C LYS A 530 41.88 14.42 -5.91
N HIS A 531 41.63 13.82 -4.74
CA HIS A 531 41.60 12.36 -4.57
C HIS A 531 40.64 11.69 -5.56
N LEU A 532 39.41 12.21 -5.63
CA LEU A 532 38.37 11.73 -6.55
C LEU A 532 38.74 11.97 -8.02
N ILE A 533 39.20 13.19 -8.36
CA ILE A 533 39.59 13.53 -9.74
C ILE A 533 40.70 12.58 -10.23
N SER A 534 41.76 12.41 -9.45
CA SER A 534 42.88 11.55 -9.81
C SER A 534 42.45 10.09 -9.92
N ALA A 535 41.68 9.58 -8.96
CA ALA A 535 41.15 8.20 -9.01
C ALA A 535 40.32 7.95 -10.27
N ILE A 536 39.35 8.82 -10.56
CA ILE A 536 38.44 8.67 -11.69
C ILE A 536 39.20 8.78 -13.02
N ARG A 537 40.11 9.76 -13.15
CA ARG A 537 40.91 9.89 -14.37
C ARG A 537 41.83 8.70 -14.57
N LYS A 538 42.58 8.32 -13.54
CA LYS A 538 43.56 7.24 -13.63
C LYS A 538 42.89 5.94 -14.04
N ILE A 539 41.83 5.56 -13.33
CA ILE A 539 41.19 4.25 -13.49
C ILE A 539 40.17 4.28 -14.63
N GLY A 540 39.34 5.32 -14.74
CA GLY A 540 38.32 5.43 -15.78
C GLY A 540 38.88 5.55 -17.20
N THR A 541 40.12 6.03 -17.36
CA THR A 541 40.81 6.04 -18.66
C THR A 541 41.60 4.76 -18.93
N SER A 542 42.19 4.13 -17.90
CA SER A 542 43.05 2.95 -18.10
C SER A 542 42.29 1.63 -18.19
N GLU A 543 41.17 1.51 -17.47
CA GLU A 543 40.41 0.27 -17.39
C GLU A 543 39.18 0.36 -18.29
N ASP A 544 38.94 -0.70 -19.07
CA ASP A 544 37.74 -0.81 -19.89
C ASP A 544 36.64 -1.52 -19.08
N SER A 545 35.92 -0.73 -18.28
CA SER A 545 34.79 -1.18 -17.48
C SER A 545 33.47 -0.57 -17.90
N VAL A 546 32.37 -1.32 -17.80
CA VAL A 546 31.01 -0.80 -18.03
C VAL A 546 30.65 0.18 -16.90
N TYR A 547 30.83 -0.27 -15.66
CA TYR A 547 30.58 0.49 -14.45
C TYR A 547 31.85 0.77 -13.66
N MET A 548 31.86 1.92 -13.01
CA MET A 548 32.88 2.37 -12.07
C MET A 548 32.23 2.77 -10.75
N GLY A 549 32.43 1.96 -9.71
CA GLY A 549 31.98 2.25 -8.35
C GLY A 549 33.03 3.03 -7.58
N ILE A 550 32.63 4.10 -6.90
CA ILE A 550 33.46 4.83 -5.96
C ILE A 550 33.01 4.49 -4.54
N MET A 551 33.94 3.97 -3.74
CA MET A 551 33.70 3.46 -2.39
C MET A 551 34.68 4.10 -1.42
N GLU A 552 34.23 4.39 -0.21
CA GLU A 552 35.10 4.80 0.89
C GLU A 552 35.60 3.57 1.66
N ASP A 553 36.77 3.68 2.29
CA ASP A 553 37.46 2.56 2.96
C ASP A 553 36.86 2.15 4.31
N ASP A 554 35.76 2.75 4.73
CA ASP A 554 34.99 2.48 5.96
C ASP A 554 33.53 2.11 5.71
N PHE A 555 33.21 1.67 4.48
CA PHE A 555 31.89 1.17 4.08
C PHE A 555 31.92 -0.32 3.69
N PRO A 556 32.04 -1.25 4.65
CA PRO A 556 31.88 -2.67 4.38
C PRO A 556 30.48 -2.99 3.85
N PHE A 557 30.40 -4.02 2.99
CA PHE A 557 29.11 -4.56 2.56
C PHE A 557 28.39 -5.25 3.72
N CYS A 558 27.08 -5.10 3.71
CA CYS A 558 26.17 -5.86 4.56
C CYS A 558 26.06 -7.30 4.05
N GLU A 559 25.56 -8.21 4.89
CA GLU A 559 25.22 -9.57 4.48
C GLU A 559 24.24 -9.53 3.28
N GLY A 560 24.60 -10.21 2.18
CA GLY A 560 23.83 -10.18 0.92
C GLY A 560 23.84 -8.83 0.16
N GLY A 561 24.50 -7.80 0.69
CA GLY A 561 24.55 -6.46 0.10
C GLY A 561 25.22 -6.44 -1.27
N PHE A 562 26.28 -7.22 -1.46
CA PHE A 562 26.98 -7.31 -2.74
C PHE A 562 26.10 -7.91 -3.85
N GLN A 563 25.39 -9.02 -3.58
CA GLN A 563 24.46 -9.60 -4.55
C GLN A 563 23.30 -8.65 -4.85
N THR A 564 22.81 -7.95 -3.83
CA THR A 564 21.75 -6.94 -4.00
C THR A 564 22.23 -5.77 -4.86
N MET A 565 23.49 -5.35 -4.75
CA MET A 565 24.09 -4.35 -5.64
C MET A 565 24.10 -4.84 -7.09
N LEU A 566 24.56 -6.06 -7.35
CA LEU A 566 24.57 -6.64 -8.70
C LEU A 566 23.15 -6.73 -9.29
N ASN A 567 22.18 -7.19 -8.51
CA ASN A 567 20.77 -7.20 -8.91
C ASN A 567 20.25 -5.80 -9.24
N THR A 568 20.71 -4.77 -8.50
CA THR A 568 20.31 -3.38 -8.72
C THR A 568 20.89 -2.85 -10.02
N ILE A 569 22.17 -3.11 -10.31
CA ILE A 569 22.82 -2.78 -11.59
C ILE A 569 22.11 -3.46 -12.76
N TYR A 570 21.82 -4.76 -12.64
CA TYR A 570 21.08 -5.49 -13.67
C TYR A 570 19.71 -4.88 -13.94
N ARG A 571 18.95 -4.55 -12.89
CA ARG A 571 17.62 -3.92 -13.06
C ARG A 571 17.73 -2.52 -13.65
N ALA A 572 18.74 -1.75 -13.28
CA ALA A 572 18.99 -0.44 -13.86
C ALA A 572 19.18 -0.56 -15.38
N ASP A 573 20.04 -1.47 -15.81
CA ASP A 573 20.33 -1.73 -17.22
C ASP A 573 19.08 -2.20 -18.01
N GLN A 574 18.27 -3.08 -17.42
CA GLN A 574 17.07 -3.61 -18.08
C GLN A 574 15.91 -2.61 -18.13
N GLN A 575 15.70 -1.82 -17.06
CA GLN A 575 14.49 -1.00 -16.90
C GLN A 575 14.69 0.46 -17.30
N VAL A 576 15.92 0.95 -17.15
CA VAL A 576 16.36 2.33 -17.41
C VAL A 576 17.64 2.28 -18.26
N LYS A 577 17.51 1.90 -19.54
CA LYS A 577 18.66 1.67 -20.43
C LYS A 577 19.68 2.81 -20.45
N GLU A 578 19.20 4.05 -20.40
CA GLU A 578 20.02 5.26 -20.40
C GLU A 578 20.36 5.77 -18.98
N HIS A 579 20.36 4.89 -17.97
CA HIS A 579 20.73 5.28 -16.61
C HIS A 579 22.19 5.73 -16.53
N CYS A 580 22.41 6.84 -15.82
CA CYS A 580 23.77 7.32 -15.59
C CYS A 580 24.55 6.53 -14.54
N GLY A 581 23.86 5.76 -13.69
CA GLY A 581 24.50 4.98 -12.65
C GLY A 581 23.52 4.46 -11.61
N VAL A 582 24.09 3.82 -10.59
CA VAL A 582 23.40 3.29 -9.42
C VAL A 582 23.97 3.91 -8.16
N PHE A 583 23.11 4.23 -7.19
CA PHE A 583 23.52 4.67 -5.84
C PHE A 583 23.04 3.66 -4.79
N ILE A 584 23.97 3.07 -4.04
CA ILE A 584 23.67 1.95 -3.12
C ILE A 584 23.88 2.23 -1.62
N THR A 585 24.34 3.43 -1.25
CA THR A 585 24.72 3.77 0.13
C THR A 585 24.47 5.26 0.45
N THR A 586 25.33 5.94 1.19
CA THR A 586 25.23 7.37 1.50
C THR A 586 26.57 8.10 1.31
N GLY A 587 26.52 9.43 1.26
CA GLY A 587 27.74 10.25 1.14
C GLY A 587 28.42 10.05 -0.22
N GLY A 588 29.75 10.04 -0.22
CA GLY A 588 30.56 9.82 -1.43
C GLY A 588 30.76 8.36 -1.79
N SER A 589 30.42 7.43 -0.89
CA SER A 589 30.53 6.00 -1.11
C SER A 589 29.37 5.46 -1.96
N GLY A 590 29.54 4.28 -2.57
CA GLY A 590 28.53 3.55 -3.33
C GLY A 590 27.87 4.27 -4.49
N LEU A 591 28.53 5.30 -5.03
CA LEU A 591 28.19 5.91 -6.31
C LEU A 591 28.81 5.06 -7.43
N ILE A 592 27.96 4.40 -8.22
CA ILE A 592 28.36 3.48 -9.30
C ILE A 592 27.96 4.08 -10.63
N PHE A 593 28.91 4.68 -11.33
CA PHE A 593 28.69 5.38 -12.58
C PHE A 593 28.80 4.44 -13.78
N LYS A 594 28.05 4.71 -14.85
CA LYS A 594 28.50 4.31 -16.19
C LYS A 594 29.83 5.01 -16.50
N ARG A 595 30.76 4.34 -17.18
CA ARG A 595 32.11 4.86 -17.43
C ARG A 595 32.15 6.28 -18.02
N SER A 596 31.32 6.56 -19.03
CA SER A 596 31.23 7.88 -19.66
C SER A 596 30.80 8.98 -18.67
N VAL A 597 29.89 8.65 -17.76
CA VAL A 597 29.40 9.55 -16.72
C VAL A 597 30.47 9.78 -15.66
N ALA A 598 31.22 8.75 -15.27
CA ALA A 598 32.35 8.90 -14.33
C ALA A 598 33.35 9.96 -14.85
N LEU A 599 33.76 9.84 -16.12
CA LEU A 599 34.68 10.79 -16.74
C LEU A 599 34.10 12.21 -16.79
N THR A 600 32.82 12.37 -17.10
CA THR A 600 32.12 13.67 -17.07
C THR A 600 32.07 14.24 -15.65
N ALA A 601 31.82 13.40 -14.65
CA ALA A 601 31.80 13.81 -13.25
C ALA A 601 33.19 14.25 -12.76
N SER A 602 34.28 13.65 -13.24
CA SER A 602 35.64 14.15 -12.97
C SER A 602 35.87 15.56 -13.51
N PHE A 603 35.32 15.87 -14.69
CA PHE A 603 35.39 17.21 -15.27
C PHE A 603 34.59 18.23 -14.44
N VAL A 604 33.39 17.85 -13.95
CA VAL A 604 32.61 18.67 -13.01
C VAL A 604 33.44 19.01 -11.76
N LEU A 605 34.09 18.01 -11.17
CA LEU A 605 34.91 18.21 -9.97
C LEU A 605 36.08 19.18 -10.20
N GLU A 606 36.64 19.21 -11.41
CA GLU A 606 37.70 20.15 -11.78
C GLU A 606 37.20 21.58 -11.98
N GLN A 607 36.03 21.75 -12.61
CA GLN A 607 35.42 23.06 -12.75
C GLN A 607 35.10 23.66 -11.38
N ASP A 608 34.59 22.84 -10.45
CA ASP A 608 34.40 23.24 -9.06
C ASP A 608 35.72 23.64 -8.37
N GLU A 609 36.82 22.93 -8.63
CA GLU A 609 38.12 23.30 -8.03
C GLU A 609 38.60 24.65 -8.57
N LEU A 610 38.45 24.90 -9.88
CA LEU A 610 38.73 26.21 -10.48
C LEU A 610 37.81 27.31 -9.94
N ALA A 611 36.54 26.99 -9.72
CA ALA A 611 35.57 27.89 -9.11
C ALA A 611 35.93 28.26 -7.67
N LYS A 612 36.34 27.27 -6.88
CA LYS A 612 36.82 27.45 -5.51
C LYS A 612 38.07 28.33 -5.46
N GLN A 613 39.01 28.14 -6.38
CA GLN A 613 40.21 28.99 -6.51
C GLN A 613 39.86 30.45 -6.82
N ARG A 614 38.72 30.70 -7.49
CA ARG A 614 38.17 32.05 -7.72
C ARG A 614 37.36 32.61 -6.54
N GLY A 615 37.33 31.90 -5.41
CA GLY A 615 36.60 32.31 -4.21
C GLY A 615 35.09 32.06 -4.29
N MET A 616 34.62 31.25 -5.24
CA MET A 616 33.20 30.86 -5.32
C MET A 616 32.90 29.74 -4.32
N ALA A 617 31.71 29.79 -3.71
CA ALA A 617 31.22 28.69 -2.90
C ALA A 617 30.91 27.50 -3.81
N VAL A 618 31.49 26.34 -3.51
CA VAL A 618 31.28 25.10 -4.25
C VAL A 618 30.79 24.01 -3.30
N PRO A 619 29.95 23.08 -3.77
CA PRO A 619 29.49 21.96 -2.96
C PRO A 619 30.67 21.06 -2.51
N ALA A 620 30.41 20.18 -1.55
CA ALA A 620 31.36 19.10 -1.24
C ALA A 620 31.51 18.16 -2.46
N PRO A 621 32.66 17.48 -2.63
CA PRO A 621 32.91 16.66 -3.82
C PRO A 621 31.88 15.55 -4.04
N ASP A 622 31.45 14.88 -2.97
CA ASP A 622 30.39 13.87 -3.00
C ASP A 622 29.04 14.46 -3.45
N GLN A 623 28.66 15.63 -2.94
CA GLN A 623 27.46 16.35 -3.37
C GLN A 623 27.54 16.77 -4.83
N ALA A 624 28.71 17.19 -5.33
CA ALA A 624 28.91 17.51 -6.73
C ALA A 624 28.69 16.29 -7.64
N LEU A 625 29.21 15.13 -7.22
CA LEU A 625 29.00 13.86 -7.93
C LEU A 625 27.53 13.41 -7.90
N GLN A 626 26.87 13.51 -6.75
CA GLN A 626 25.43 13.22 -6.62
C GLN A 626 24.60 14.16 -7.50
N ASN A 627 24.88 15.48 -7.49
CA ASN A 627 24.21 16.46 -8.33
C ASN A 627 24.41 16.18 -9.82
N CYS A 628 25.59 15.70 -10.22
CA CYS A 628 25.82 15.23 -11.58
C CYS A 628 24.93 14.01 -11.91
N MET A 629 24.87 12.98 -11.07
CA MET A 629 24.00 11.81 -11.32
C MET A 629 22.50 12.14 -11.30
N LEU A 630 22.11 13.16 -10.53
CA LEU A 630 20.73 13.69 -10.51
C LEU A 630 20.41 14.57 -11.74
N GLY A 631 21.41 14.92 -12.55
CA GLY A 631 21.25 15.83 -13.68
C GLY A 631 21.04 17.29 -13.31
N ASN A 632 21.36 17.67 -12.06
CA ASN A 632 21.28 19.05 -11.58
C ASN A 632 22.45 19.93 -12.07
N HIS A 633 23.48 19.33 -12.66
CA HIS A 633 24.62 20.04 -13.24
C HIS A 633 24.48 20.08 -14.77
N ASP A 634 24.81 21.23 -15.39
CA ASP A 634 24.68 21.45 -16.85
C ASP A 634 25.36 20.36 -17.69
N TYR A 635 26.59 19.95 -17.35
CA TYR A 635 27.31 18.87 -18.03
C TYR A 635 26.71 17.47 -17.86
N CYS A 636 25.77 17.29 -16.92
CA CYS A 636 25.17 16.00 -16.60
C CYS A 636 23.65 16.00 -16.79
N SER A 637 23.09 16.97 -17.52
CA SER A 637 21.63 17.11 -17.69
C SER A 637 20.96 15.87 -18.30
N SER A 638 21.69 15.06 -19.07
CA SER A 638 21.23 13.77 -19.60
C SER A 638 20.92 12.75 -18.50
N CYS A 639 21.42 12.95 -17.28
CA CYS A 639 21.21 12.05 -16.14
C CYS A 639 19.90 12.30 -15.38
N ALA A 640 19.20 13.41 -15.65
CA ALA A 640 17.99 13.78 -14.93
C ALA A 640 16.92 12.67 -14.98
N GLY A 641 16.49 12.19 -13.81
CA GLY A 641 15.51 11.12 -13.67
C GLY A 641 15.99 9.73 -14.11
N THR A 642 17.30 9.55 -14.32
CA THR A 642 17.86 8.27 -14.80
C THR A 642 18.63 7.51 -13.72
N MET A 643 19.00 8.15 -12.61
CA MET A 643 19.73 7.53 -11.52
C MET A 643 18.89 6.44 -10.83
N VAL A 644 19.46 5.24 -10.70
CA VAL A 644 18.79 4.13 -10.00
C VAL A 644 19.33 4.02 -8.58
N ILE A 645 18.43 3.95 -7.60
CA ILE A 645 18.81 3.97 -6.19
C ILE A 645 18.39 2.67 -5.55
N SER A 646 19.28 2.05 -4.75
CA SER A 646 18.92 0.87 -3.99
C SER A 646 17.81 1.18 -2.98
N LYS A 647 17.04 0.16 -2.65
CA LYS A 647 15.97 0.27 -1.66
C LYS A 647 16.53 0.62 -0.28
N THR A 648 17.59 -0.11 0.11
CA THR A 648 18.31 0.04 1.39
C THR A 648 19.77 0.37 1.16
N LEU A 649 20.43 0.89 2.20
CA LEU A 649 21.87 0.95 2.29
C LEU A 649 22.42 -0.48 2.27
N LEU A 650 23.24 -0.77 1.26
CA LEU A 650 23.88 -2.08 1.06
C LEU A 650 25.24 -2.16 1.76
N GLN A 651 25.68 -1.05 2.36
CA GLN A 651 26.91 -0.90 3.12
C GLN A 651 26.60 -0.20 4.45
N GLY A 652 27.34 -0.54 5.50
CA GLY A 652 27.28 0.14 6.79
C GLY A 652 28.47 1.09 6.97
N HIS A 653 28.29 2.19 7.68
CA HIS A 653 29.36 3.14 7.94
C HIS A 653 30.10 2.82 9.26
N LEU A 654 31.39 2.48 9.17
CA LEU A 654 32.24 2.23 10.35
C LEU A 654 32.82 3.52 10.94
N GLY A 655 33.17 4.47 10.08
CA GLY A 655 33.94 5.68 10.41
C GLY A 655 33.15 6.83 11.06
N HIS A 656 32.05 6.53 11.74
CA HIS A 656 31.15 7.53 12.36
C HIS A 656 31.87 8.58 13.24
N ASP A 657 32.89 8.16 13.99
CA ASP A 657 33.72 9.04 14.85
C ASP A 657 34.95 9.62 14.13
N ALA A 658 35.30 9.07 12.96
CA ALA A 658 36.53 9.37 12.24
C ALA A 658 36.28 10.19 10.96
N SER A 659 35.13 10.84 10.85
CA SER A 659 34.79 11.67 9.69
C SER A 659 35.73 12.88 9.57
N THR A 660 36.25 13.09 8.37
CA THR A 660 37.12 14.24 8.05
C THR A 660 36.37 15.57 8.03
N SER A 661 35.03 15.53 7.99
CA SER A 661 34.15 16.71 7.91
C SER A 661 33.91 17.43 9.24
N GLY A 662 34.38 16.88 10.36
CA GLY A 662 34.17 17.46 11.70
C GLY A 662 32.77 17.28 12.28
N GLY A 663 31.85 16.63 11.54
CA GLY A 663 30.57 16.17 12.07
C GLY A 663 30.73 14.84 12.81
N HIS A 664 30.12 14.72 13.98
CA HIS A 664 29.98 13.43 14.68
C HIS A 664 28.69 12.76 14.24
N TYR A 665 28.79 11.59 13.64
CA TYR A 665 27.64 10.71 13.40
C TYR A 665 27.49 9.74 14.56
N SER A 666 26.26 9.34 14.89
CA SER A 666 26.08 8.27 15.86
C SER A 666 26.61 6.95 15.29
N PRO A 667 27.19 6.05 16.09
CA PRO A 667 27.49 4.68 15.67
C PRO A 667 26.27 3.92 15.12
N LYS A 668 25.06 4.43 15.39
CA LYS A 668 23.80 3.86 14.91
C LYS A 668 23.36 4.44 13.57
N ASP A 669 23.97 5.51 13.08
CA ASP A 669 23.58 6.15 11.83
C ASP A 669 24.17 5.42 10.62
N PHE A 670 23.44 5.41 9.50
CA PHE A 670 23.88 4.84 8.21
C PHE A 670 24.31 3.37 8.30
N GLN A 671 23.58 2.59 9.09
CA GLN A 671 23.87 1.18 9.28
C GLN A 671 23.21 0.31 8.20
N CYS A 672 23.68 -0.93 8.14
CA CYS A 672 23.20 -1.93 7.20
C CYS A 672 21.68 -2.06 7.20
N GLY A 673 21.11 -2.14 6.00
CA GLY A 673 19.66 -2.30 5.81
C GLY A 673 18.88 -1.00 5.96
N TRP A 674 19.46 0.11 6.42
CA TRP A 674 18.70 1.36 6.54
C TRP A 674 18.07 1.77 5.21
N ARG A 675 16.93 2.45 5.24
CA ARG A 675 16.37 3.03 4.01
C ARG A 675 17.38 3.99 3.37
N HIS A 676 17.56 3.86 2.06
CA HIS A 676 18.42 4.78 1.34
C HIS A 676 17.80 6.20 1.36
N PRO A 677 18.52 7.27 1.77
CA PRO A 677 17.94 8.61 1.94
C PRO A 677 17.31 9.18 0.67
N PHE A 678 17.91 8.88 -0.48
CA PHE A 678 17.40 9.28 -1.79
C PHE A 678 16.28 8.37 -2.34
N HIS A 679 15.92 7.29 -1.64
CA HIS A 679 14.89 6.36 -2.13
C HIS A 679 13.53 7.07 -2.23
N GLY A 680 12.98 7.17 -3.44
CA GLY A 680 11.75 7.90 -3.74
C GLY A 680 11.95 9.38 -4.09
N SER A 681 13.19 9.84 -4.23
CA SER A 681 13.49 11.09 -4.93
C SER A 681 13.21 10.88 -6.43
N PRO A 682 12.55 11.85 -7.10
CA PRO A 682 12.26 11.77 -8.54
C PRO A 682 13.50 11.76 -9.42
#